data_AF-A0A2E4BAB1-F1
#
_entry.id   AF-A0A2E4BAB1-F1
#
_cell.length_a   1.000
_cell.length_b   1.000
_cell.length_c   1.000
_cell.angle_alpha   90.00
_cell.angle_beta   90.00
_cell.angle_gamma   90.00
#
_symmetry.space_group_name_H-M   'P 1'
#
loop_
_entity.id
_entity.type
_entity.pdbx_description
1 polymer ?
#
loop_
_entity_poly.entity_id
_entity_poly.type
_entity_poly.pdbx_seq_one_letter_code
_entity_poly.pdbx_strand_id
1 'polypeptide(L)'
;MAAPRSRGRRREYIYTEKEVRIASYTIGLAFLFALTTMVFTGVVALAFAPRADVDFAGLGDDSTCLRVARRADYAIVYMDVGSPMQRVRLLLDLETAVAPGGEALSIFSSRLHKSSSMACNDLSPHRQYAQLCHDLALVAPNGTTSDQRLVHTTFVFENDQAAYAEAQPASLAGLDGTFRLTRGRTYWLSTTHLCFAPVRPTLTDSPILLFDVDAQDKLRTRMIDLDVFDPELSFDDRCTSAMGKADSLVRLFPIEAANEASVWLTLSGTFLYEYGSDVLEKRRRVVEAGENCSALIEELAHQHDIYHSDCGLGLGRCEVLPSVPFRRLATRRIRIDVPLDGEGTLTAEHAASLRNVKQAYSDALASASARLLVLLLTAAVVFVRGSQNATSSRWLLTNVIDTLRCRHAYSDDLTPQNAITRYDTADIITDAVISVAAWGSRLVVLVFAARTFSADGQGVALRFQILGLVCSFVHFFLRYCLDLNWKRDAPITTLGGPMSVIDVTSAVLMLFSDAPLLGSDGENFASIGRLLIGLLISLSVGTRICFSTAMVATMAISATNGNRKELTCHKTMLLIASVLWIAQAVATSGALALLFVNPAAVALSRSQTGSTGVIKYAIYLGLVCTSLPTFTKVSLRVYQRECKEL
;
A
#
# COMPACT_ATOMS: atom_id res chain seq x y z
N MET A 1 -20.10 13.72 -78.40
CA MET A 1 -20.20 13.04 -77.11
C MET A 1 -18.79 12.85 -76.55
N ALA A 2 -18.39 13.71 -75.62
CA ALA A 2 -17.09 13.59 -74.96
C ALA A 2 -17.16 12.47 -73.91
N ALA A 3 -16.17 11.57 -73.93
CA ALA A 3 -16.05 10.48 -72.97
C ALA A 3 -16.07 11.02 -71.53
N PRO A 4 -16.79 10.38 -70.59
CA PRO A 4 -16.77 10.78 -69.19
C PRO A 4 -15.34 10.63 -68.67
N ARG A 5 -14.72 11.75 -68.28
CA ARG A 5 -13.47 11.76 -67.50
C ARG A 5 -13.65 10.82 -66.30
N SER A 6 -12.97 9.69 -66.30
CA SER A 6 -12.89 8.80 -65.15
C SER A 6 -12.37 9.62 -63.97
N ARG A 7 -13.23 9.90 -62.99
CA ARG A 7 -12.81 10.45 -61.70
C ARG A 7 -11.79 9.46 -61.12
N GLY A 8 -10.51 9.82 -61.16
CA GLY A 8 -9.44 9.00 -60.60
C GLY A 8 -9.81 8.55 -59.19
N ARG A 9 -9.78 7.23 -58.96
CA ARG A 9 -9.99 6.65 -57.63
C ARG A 9 -8.95 7.25 -56.69
N ARG A 10 -9.41 8.08 -55.75
CA ARG A 10 -8.58 8.77 -54.76
C ARG A 10 -7.91 7.73 -53.85
N ARG A 11 -6.58 7.79 -53.72
CA ARG A 11 -5.77 6.78 -53.01
C ARG A 11 -5.40 7.16 -51.56
N GLU A 12 -5.45 8.45 -51.18
CA GLU A 12 -5.02 8.97 -49.85
C GLU A 12 -6.18 9.20 -48.85
N TYR A 13 -5.89 9.10 -47.53
CA TYR A 13 -6.84 9.42 -46.42
C TYR A 13 -6.97 10.94 -46.17
N ILE A 14 -5.95 11.71 -46.53
CA ILE A 14 -5.87 13.16 -46.35
C ILE A 14 -5.24 13.72 -47.61
N TYR A 15 -5.98 14.52 -48.38
CA TYR A 15 -5.54 15.03 -49.69
C TYR A 15 -5.52 16.56 -49.75
N THR A 16 -6.45 17.21 -49.05
CA THR A 16 -6.54 18.67 -49.06
C THR A 16 -5.75 19.29 -47.92
N GLU A 17 -5.18 20.48 -48.12
CA GLU A 17 -4.55 21.26 -47.05
C GLU A 17 -5.47 21.43 -45.83
N LYS A 18 -6.79 21.53 -46.08
CA LYS A 18 -7.81 21.60 -45.03
C LYS A 18 -7.87 20.31 -44.21
N GLU A 19 -7.85 19.13 -44.85
CA GLU A 19 -7.83 17.84 -44.15
C GLU A 19 -6.51 17.64 -43.37
N VAL A 20 -5.36 18.04 -43.94
CA VAL A 20 -4.06 17.99 -43.25
C VAL A 20 -4.09 18.85 -42.00
N ARG A 21 -4.62 20.07 -42.12
CA ARG A 21 -4.77 21.01 -41.01
C ARG A 21 -5.71 20.47 -39.93
N ILE A 22 -6.82 19.83 -40.30
CA ILE A 22 -7.74 19.20 -39.35
C ILE A 22 -7.05 18.06 -38.60
N ALA A 23 -6.32 17.20 -39.31
CA ALA A 23 -5.61 16.08 -38.68
C ALA A 23 -4.49 16.56 -37.75
N SER A 24 -3.73 17.59 -38.13
CA SER A 24 -2.69 18.18 -37.27
C SER A 24 -3.26 18.85 -36.02
N TYR A 25 -4.41 19.53 -36.12
CA TYR A 25 -5.10 20.05 -34.93
C TYR A 25 -5.63 18.91 -34.06
N THR A 26 -6.20 17.86 -34.67
CA THR A 26 -6.76 16.72 -33.94
C THR A 26 -5.69 16.02 -33.12
N ILE A 27 -4.53 15.73 -33.72
CA ILE A 27 -3.46 15.01 -33.02
C ILE A 27 -2.94 15.82 -31.82
N GLY A 28 -2.74 17.13 -31.99
CA GLY A 28 -2.31 18.03 -30.92
C GLY A 28 -3.35 18.17 -29.80
N LEU A 29 -4.62 18.39 -30.17
CA LEU A 29 -5.72 18.54 -29.21
C LEU A 29 -5.99 17.24 -28.45
N ALA A 30 -6.02 16.10 -29.12
CA ALA A 30 -6.26 14.81 -28.47
C ALA A 30 -5.10 14.41 -27.55
N PHE A 31 -3.85 14.70 -27.94
CA PHE A 31 -2.69 14.54 -27.05
C PHE A 31 -2.81 15.43 -25.81
N LEU A 32 -3.07 16.73 -26.00
CA LEU A 32 -3.21 17.68 -24.90
C LEU A 32 -4.37 17.27 -23.98
N PHE A 33 -5.49 16.88 -24.55
CA PHE A 33 -6.67 16.42 -23.81
C PHE A 33 -6.38 15.16 -22.97
N ALA A 34 -5.66 14.18 -23.53
CA ALA A 34 -5.25 13.00 -22.77
C ALA A 34 -4.33 13.37 -21.60
N LEU A 35 -3.33 14.24 -21.85
CA LEU A 35 -2.39 14.70 -20.82
C LEU A 35 -3.09 15.51 -19.73
N THR A 36 -3.96 16.45 -20.09
CA THR A 36 -4.72 17.24 -19.11
C THR A 36 -5.68 16.36 -18.32
N THR A 37 -6.32 15.38 -18.96
CA THR A 37 -7.17 14.39 -18.27
C THR A 37 -6.37 13.58 -17.25
N MET A 38 -5.17 13.11 -17.61
CA MET A 38 -4.29 12.41 -16.69
C MET A 38 -3.95 13.28 -15.48
N VAL A 39 -3.42 14.49 -15.71
CA VAL A 39 -2.99 15.43 -14.67
C VAL A 39 -4.16 15.81 -13.76
N PHE A 40 -5.29 16.19 -14.35
CA PHE A 40 -6.49 16.58 -13.61
C PHE A 40 -7.01 15.43 -12.75
N THR A 41 -7.09 14.22 -13.31
CA THR A 41 -7.54 13.04 -12.56
C THR A 41 -6.64 12.75 -11.37
N GLY A 42 -5.31 12.83 -11.55
CA GLY A 42 -4.38 12.56 -10.44
C GLY A 42 -4.47 13.62 -9.34
N VAL A 43 -4.58 14.90 -9.70
CA VAL A 43 -4.78 16.00 -8.74
C VAL A 43 -6.10 15.82 -7.98
N VAL A 44 -7.20 15.55 -8.69
CA VAL A 44 -8.52 15.31 -8.07
C VAL A 44 -8.48 14.07 -7.18
N ALA A 45 -7.88 12.97 -7.63
CA ALA A 45 -7.73 11.76 -6.83
C ALA A 45 -6.93 12.00 -5.54
N LEU A 46 -5.90 12.85 -5.57
CA LEU A 46 -5.14 13.24 -4.38
C LEU A 46 -5.92 14.18 -3.46
N ALA A 47 -6.71 15.10 -4.01
CA ALA A 47 -7.57 15.99 -3.24
C ALA A 47 -8.63 15.22 -2.44
N PHE A 48 -9.17 14.15 -3.03
CA PHE A 48 -10.14 13.25 -2.40
C PHE A 48 -9.49 11.94 -1.91
N ALA A 49 -8.18 11.93 -1.70
CA ALA A 49 -7.50 10.72 -1.24
C ALA A 49 -8.06 10.30 0.13
N PRO A 50 -8.31 8.99 0.34
CA PRO A 50 -8.84 8.51 1.60
C PRO A 50 -7.86 8.81 2.74
N ARG A 51 -8.46 9.10 3.88
CA ARG A 51 -7.78 9.47 5.12
C ARG A 51 -7.65 8.23 6.00
N ALA A 52 -6.61 8.19 6.82
CA ALA A 52 -6.34 7.03 7.68
C ALA A 52 -7.32 6.99 8.87
N ASP A 53 -8.06 5.88 9.00
CA ASP A 53 -8.80 5.44 10.20
C ASP A 53 -9.61 6.53 10.94
N VAL A 54 -10.50 7.24 10.24
CA VAL A 54 -11.20 8.42 10.79
C VAL A 54 -12.39 8.06 11.71
N ASP A 55 -12.90 6.81 11.69
CA ASP A 55 -14.19 6.45 12.30
C ASP A 55 -14.13 5.32 13.35
N PHE A 56 -12.99 5.08 13.99
CA PHE A 56 -12.87 3.98 14.97
C PHE A 56 -13.30 4.41 16.39
N ALA A 57 -14.33 3.76 16.93
CA ALA A 57 -14.72 3.79 18.35
C ALA A 57 -14.77 5.19 19.00
N GLY A 58 -15.36 6.17 18.30
CA GLY A 58 -15.54 7.52 18.82
C GLY A 58 -14.24 8.34 18.89
N LEU A 59 -13.25 8.01 18.07
CA LEU A 59 -12.07 8.84 17.84
C LEU A 59 -12.51 10.25 17.39
N GLY A 60 -12.15 11.28 18.17
CA GLY A 60 -12.56 12.66 17.90
C GLY A 60 -11.43 13.54 17.38
N ASP A 61 -11.82 14.69 16.84
CA ASP A 61 -10.93 15.70 16.26
C ASP A 61 -10.04 16.42 17.29
N ASP A 62 -10.22 16.18 18.58
CA ASP A 62 -9.44 16.70 19.71
C ASP A 62 -8.38 15.70 20.23
N SER A 63 -8.22 14.56 19.56
CA SER A 63 -7.23 13.54 19.91
C SER A 63 -5.82 13.89 19.39
N THR A 64 -4.80 13.64 20.19
CA THR A 64 -3.40 13.73 19.73
C THR A 64 -2.97 12.39 19.16
N CYS A 65 -2.51 12.37 17.92
CA CYS A 65 -2.12 11.15 17.22
C CYS A 65 -0.62 11.09 16.91
N LEU A 66 -0.09 9.89 17.11
CA LEU A 66 1.25 9.45 16.72
C LEU A 66 1.12 8.33 15.69
N ARG A 67 2.14 8.16 14.86
CA ARG A 67 2.13 7.08 13.86
C ARG A 67 2.55 5.77 14.49
N VAL A 68 1.98 4.68 14.01
CA VAL A 68 2.29 3.34 14.49
C VAL A 68 2.59 2.39 13.34
N ALA A 69 3.48 1.43 13.60
CA ALA A 69 3.55 0.18 12.86
C ALA A 69 3.12 -0.98 13.77
N ARG A 70 2.42 -1.94 13.18
CA ARG A 70 1.87 -3.11 13.87
C ARG A 70 2.71 -4.33 13.49
N ARG A 71 3.32 -4.98 14.46
CA ARG A 71 3.94 -6.30 14.33
C ARG A 71 2.99 -7.36 14.91
N ALA A 72 3.33 -8.63 14.70
CA ALA A 72 2.55 -9.74 15.24
C ALA A 72 2.47 -9.64 16.76
N ASP A 73 3.60 -9.37 17.43
CA ASP A 73 3.69 -9.51 18.89
C ASP A 73 3.73 -8.17 19.64
N TYR A 74 3.95 -7.05 18.95
CA TYR A 74 3.99 -5.71 19.54
C TYR A 74 3.63 -4.60 18.53
N ALA A 75 3.46 -3.38 19.03
CA ALA A 75 3.29 -2.18 18.21
C ALA A 75 4.44 -1.20 18.43
N ILE A 76 4.86 -0.53 17.36
CA ILE A 76 5.94 0.47 17.38
C ILE A 76 5.30 1.84 17.19
N VAL A 77 5.46 2.73 18.15
CA VAL A 77 5.11 4.15 18.02
C VAL A 77 6.30 4.90 17.43
N TYR A 78 6.06 5.62 16.33
CA TYR A 78 7.04 6.52 15.77
C TYR A 78 6.78 7.93 16.27
N MET A 79 7.80 8.50 16.87
CA MET A 79 7.80 9.88 17.32
C MET A 79 9.05 10.57 16.78
N ASP A 80 8.91 11.74 16.20
CA ASP A 80 10.04 12.56 15.78
C ASP A 80 10.31 13.58 16.88
N VAL A 81 11.52 13.55 17.46
CA VAL A 81 11.94 14.35 18.63
C VAL A 81 13.24 15.09 18.34
N GLY A 82 13.36 16.31 18.85
CA GLY A 82 14.58 17.10 18.88
C GLY A 82 14.81 18.01 17.69
N SER A 83 15.83 18.87 17.76
CA SER A 83 16.18 19.83 16.71
C SER A 83 17.65 19.63 16.28
N PRO A 84 17.95 19.04 15.10
CA PRO A 84 17.02 18.60 14.06
C PRO A 84 16.22 17.34 14.45
N MET A 85 15.01 17.22 13.90
CA MET A 85 14.08 16.12 14.19
C MET A 85 14.70 14.75 13.93
N GLN A 86 14.76 13.91 14.96
CA GLN A 86 15.17 12.51 14.90
C GLN A 86 13.97 11.61 15.12
N ARG A 87 13.77 10.64 14.22
CA ARG A 87 12.75 9.61 14.43
C ARG A 87 13.24 8.58 15.42
N VAL A 88 12.51 8.42 16.51
CA VAL A 88 12.68 7.34 17.48
C VAL A 88 11.56 6.30 17.30
N ARG A 89 11.92 5.03 17.42
CA ARG A 89 11.01 3.87 17.41
C ARG A 89 10.75 3.45 18.84
N LEU A 90 9.54 3.62 19.33
CA LEU A 90 9.20 3.33 20.72
C LEU A 90 8.33 2.07 20.78
N LEU A 91 8.62 1.17 21.71
CA LEU A 91 7.74 0.04 22.02
C LEU A 91 6.48 0.59 22.69
N LEU A 92 5.30 0.28 22.15
CA LEU A 92 4.04 0.56 22.82
C LEU A 92 3.83 -0.47 23.94
N ASP A 93 4.08 -0.04 25.17
CA ASP A 93 3.79 -0.82 26.38
C ASP A 93 2.31 -0.65 26.73
N LEU A 94 1.53 -1.67 26.38
CA LEU A 94 0.10 -1.76 26.70
C LEU A 94 -0.16 -2.44 28.04
N GLU A 95 0.87 -3.00 28.67
CA GLU A 95 0.76 -3.65 29.97
C GLU A 95 0.74 -2.61 31.09
N THR A 96 1.55 -1.55 30.97
CA THR A 96 1.76 -0.59 32.06
C THR A 96 0.93 0.68 31.87
N ALA A 97 0.17 1.08 32.90
CA ALA A 97 -0.56 2.34 32.96
C ALA A 97 -0.09 3.22 34.12
N VAL A 98 0.80 4.17 33.81
CA VAL A 98 1.39 5.07 34.80
C VAL A 98 0.40 6.15 35.25
N ALA A 99 0.54 6.62 36.48
CA ALA A 99 -0.22 7.75 36.99
C ALA A 99 0.00 9.04 36.16
N PRO A 100 -0.92 10.02 36.20
CA PRO A 100 -0.73 11.30 35.52
C PRO A 100 0.55 12.00 35.99
N GLY A 101 1.40 12.40 35.05
CA GLY A 101 2.72 12.98 35.35
C GLY A 101 3.82 11.96 35.64
N GLY A 102 3.50 10.65 35.62
CA GLY A 102 4.48 9.57 35.67
C GLY A 102 5.29 9.44 34.38
N GLU A 103 6.20 8.48 34.37
CA GLU A 103 7.17 8.25 33.29
C GLU A 103 6.56 7.50 32.09
N ALA A 104 5.65 8.18 31.40
CA ALA A 104 4.95 7.62 30.24
C ALA A 104 5.86 7.40 29.01
N LEU A 105 6.99 8.11 28.95
CA LEU A 105 7.90 8.06 27.81
C LEU A 105 9.34 7.92 28.30
N SER A 106 10.00 6.84 27.85
CA SER A 106 11.44 6.64 28.03
C SER A 106 12.11 6.47 26.66
N ILE A 107 13.27 7.10 26.47
CA ILE A 107 14.04 7.05 25.23
C ILE A 107 15.50 6.79 25.58
N PHE A 108 16.11 5.78 24.95
CA PHE A 108 17.52 5.46 25.15
C PHE A 108 18.39 5.65 23.91
N SER A 109 17.83 6.21 22.83
CA SER A 109 18.57 6.49 21.59
C SER A 109 19.60 7.63 21.75
N SER A 110 20.87 7.27 21.60
CA SER A 110 22.01 8.21 21.52
C SER A 110 21.89 9.26 20.40
N ARG A 111 21.00 9.07 19.42
CA ARG A 111 20.77 10.04 18.34
C ARG A 111 20.22 11.37 18.87
N LEU A 112 19.53 11.37 20.01
CA LEU A 112 18.96 12.57 20.62
C LEU A 112 20.03 13.52 21.20
N HIS A 113 21.25 13.04 21.46
CA HIS A 113 22.37 13.91 21.87
C HIS A 113 22.70 15.00 20.85
N LYS A 114 22.23 14.86 19.60
CA LYS A 114 22.42 15.85 18.52
C LYS A 114 21.38 16.98 18.57
N SER A 115 20.35 16.86 19.41
CA SER A 115 19.30 17.86 19.54
C SER A 115 19.82 19.10 20.27
N SER A 116 19.69 20.27 19.64
CA SER A 116 20.03 21.55 20.26
C SER A 116 18.95 22.09 21.19
N SER A 117 17.73 21.55 21.12
CA SER A 117 16.58 21.94 21.96
C SER A 117 16.38 21.06 23.20
N MET A 118 17.18 20.00 23.34
CA MET A 118 17.10 19.09 24.48
C MET A 118 17.70 19.71 25.73
N ALA A 119 16.94 19.71 26.83
CA ALA A 119 17.40 20.12 28.15
C ALA A 119 17.08 19.02 29.17
N CYS A 120 18.08 18.58 29.94
CA CYS A 120 17.95 17.47 30.88
C CYS A 120 18.28 17.90 32.30
N ASN A 121 17.53 17.36 33.25
CA ASN A 121 17.71 17.51 34.69
C ASN A 121 17.82 16.12 35.34
N ASP A 122 18.42 16.05 36.52
CA ASP A 122 18.47 14.80 37.28
C ASP A 122 17.06 14.39 37.72
N LEU A 123 16.82 13.08 37.72
CA LEU A 123 15.56 12.49 38.21
C LEU A 123 15.44 12.62 39.73
N SER A 124 14.21 12.68 40.21
CA SER A 124 13.87 12.60 41.64
C SER A 124 12.88 11.46 41.86
N PRO A 125 13.29 10.31 42.43
CA PRO A 125 14.62 9.99 42.95
C PRO A 125 15.68 9.80 41.86
N HIS A 126 16.95 10.06 42.20
CA HIS A 126 18.07 9.91 41.26
C HIS A 126 18.26 8.44 40.86
N ARG A 127 18.40 8.19 39.55
CA ARG A 127 18.73 6.88 38.98
C ARG A 127 20.01 7.00 38.16
N GLN A 128 20.93 6.06 38.37
CA GLN A 128 22.18 6.03 37.62
C GLN A 128 21.87 5.85 36.13
N TYR A 129 22.54 6.65 35.29
CA TYR A 129 22.40 6.62 33.82
C TYR A 129 21.01 6.99 33.26
N ALA A 130 20.16 7.64 34.07
CA ALA A 130 18.88 8.16 33.62
C ALA A 130 18.67 9.63 34.04
N GLN A 131 18.05 10.42 33.15
CA GLN A 131 17.77 11.85 33.37
C GLN A 131 16.38 12.22 32.84
N LEU A 132 15.74 13.22 33.45
CA LEU A 132 14.49 13.78 32.94
C LEU A 132 14.81 14.86 31.90
N CYS A 133 14.43 14.62 30.65
CA CYS A 133 14.69 15.53 29.55
C CYS A 133 13.41 16.15 29.00
N HIS A 134 13.54 17.37 28.52
CA HIS A 134 12.52 18.14 27.81
C HIS A 134 13.04 18.44 26.41
N ASP A 135 12.21 18.23 25.39
CA ASP A 135 12.55 18.55 24.00
C ASP A 135 11.27 18.84 23.19
N LEU A 136 11.44 19.17 21.90
CA LEU A 136 10.36 19.31 20.94
C LEU A 136 10.02 17.94 20.33
N ALA A 137 8.73 17.63 20.22
CA ALA A 137 8.23 16.47 19.49
C ALA A 137 7.21 16.89 18.44
N LEU A 138 7.17 16.14 17.34
CA LEU A 138 6.21 16.34 16.26
C LEU A 138 4.97 15.44 16.47
N VAL A 139 3.80 16.05 16.64
CA VAL A 139 2.53 15.33 16.87
C VAL A 139 1.42 15.85 15.95
N ALA A 140 0.35 15.07 15.78
CA ALA A 140 -0.86 15.51 15.09
C ALA A 140 -1.97 15.79 16.12
N PRO A 141 -2.17 17.05 16.57
CA PRO A 141 -2.95 17.37 17.77
C PRO A 141 -4.47 17.26 17.59
N ASN A 142 -4.96 17.18 16.36
CA ASN A 142 -6.39 17.18 16.05
C ASN A 142 -6.79 15.97 15.18
N GLY A 143 -6.45 14.77 15.65
CA GLY A 143 -6.70 13.52 14.95
C GLY A 143 -5.67 13.19 13.87
N THR A 144 -5.88 12.05 13.22
CA THR A 144 -4.97 11.42 12.23
C THR A 144 -4.78 12.23 10.95
N THR A 145 -5.59 13.27 10.75
CA THR A 145 -5.66 14.05 9.51
C THR A 145 -5.13 15.47 9.67
N SER A 146 -4.81 15.86 10.90
CA SER A 146 -4.29 17.19 11.21
C SER A 146 -2.84 17.34 10.76
N ASP A 147 -2.49 18.57 10.39
CA ASP A 147 -1.11 18.91 10.08
C ASP A 147 -0.24 18.71 11.33
N GLN A 148 0.95 18.13 11.12
CA GLN A 148 1.89 17.89 12.20
C GLN A 148 2.39 19.21 12.78
N ARG A 149 2.41 19.31 14.11
CA ARG A 149 2.85 20.47 14.89
C ARG A 149 3.89 20.07 15.92
N LEU A 150 4.78 21.01 16.20
CA LEU A 150 5.76 20.86 17.27
C LEU A 150 5.10 21.16 18.61
N VAL A 151 5.30 20.26 19.56
CA VAL A 151 4.88 20.40 20.96
C VAL A 151 6.06 20.13 21.87
N HIS A 152 6.06 20.73 23.05
CA HIS A 152 7.01 20.34 24.08
C HIS A 152 6.63 18.97 24.63
N THR A 153 7.61 18.09 24.72
CA THR A 153 7.48 16.77 25.32
C THR A 153 8.48 16.60 26.45
N THR A 154 8.15 15.72 27.38
CA THR A 154 8.98 15.36 28.52
C THR A 154 9.19 13.85 28.50
N PHE A 155 10.43 13.40 28.65
CA PHE A 155 10.77 11.98 28.63
C PHE A 155 11.94 11.68 29.55
N VAL A 156 12.01 10.43 29.99
CA VAL A 156 13.20 9.91 30.66
C VAL A 156 14.19 9.50 29.58
N PHE A 157 15.36 10.13 29.59
CA PHE A 157 16.49 9.68 28.78
C PHE A 157 17.30 8.67 29.57
N GLU A 158 17.63 7.54 28.94
CA GLU A 158 18.42 6.47 29.55
C GLU A 158 19.58 6.06 28.64
N ASN A 159 20.67 5.54 29.21
CA ASN A 159 21.76 5.02 28.41
C ASN A 159 21.38 3.68 27.75
N ASP A 160 21.54 3.56 26.43
CA ASP A 160 21.25 2.34 25.65
C ASP A 160 21.94 1.08 26.20
N GLN A 161 23.22 1.17 26.61
CA GLN A 161 23.94 0.03 27.17
C GLN A 161 23.40 -0.37 28.55
N ALA A 162 22.94 0.60 29.34
CA ALA A 162 22.28 0.33 30.61
C ALA A 162 20.94 -0.37 30.37
N ALA A 163 20.11 0.17 29.47
CA ALA A 163 18.82 -0.43 29.11
C ALA A 163 18.97 -1.87 28.57
N TYR A 164 20.00 -2.13 27.76
CA TYR A 164 20.32 -3.48 27.29
C TYR A 164 20.78 -4.40 28.43
N ALA A 165 21.66 -3.91 29.30
CA ALA A 165 22.16 -4.69 30.45
C ALA A 165 21.05 -5.03 31.47
N GLU A 166 20.07 -4.14 31.62
CA GLU A 166 18.85 -4.36 32.42
C GLU A 166 17.80 -5.23 31.71
N ALA A 167 18.12 -5.73 30.50
CA ALA A 167 17.24 -6.56 29.69
C ALA A 167 15.88 -5.90 29.38
N GLN A 168 15.87 -4.58 29.16
CA GLN A 168 14.63 -3.88 28.80
C GLN A 168 14.07 -4.42 27.47
N PRO A 169 12.78 -4.83 27.41
CA PRO A 169 12.20 -5.45 26.22
C PRO A 169 12.32 -4.63 24.94
N ALA A 170 12.22 -3.30 25.05
CA ALA A 170 12.39 -2.41 23.91
C ALA A 170 13.83 -2.43 23.34
N SER A 171 14.84 -2.43 24.20
CA SER A 171 16.25 -2.47 23.78
C SER A 171 16.58 -3.82 23.14
N LEU A 172 16.10 -4.93 23.74
CA LEU A 172 16.26 -6.27 23.17
C LEU A 172 15.56 -6.42 21.82
N ALA A 173 14.44 -5.71 21.59
CA ALA A 173 13.75 -5.65 20.30
C ALA A 173 14.42 -4.70 19.28
N GLY A 174 15.54 -4.04 19.64
CA GLY A 174 16.24 -3.09 18.78
C GLY A 174 15.46 -1.78 18.54
N LEU A 175 14.58 -1.43 19.46
CA LEU A 175 13.83 -0.17 19.46
C LEU A 175 14.61 0.91 20.23
N ASP A 176 14.16 2.16 20.17
CA ASP A 176 14.85 3.33 20.74
C ASP A 176 14.28 3.79 22.10
N GLY A 177 13.20 3.15 22.59
CA GLY A 177 12.49 3.59 23.80
C GLY A 177 11.19 2.85 24.07
N THR A 178 10.46 3.28 25.09
CA THR A 178 9.13 2.78 25.49
C THR A 178 8.12 3.91 25.60
N PHE A 179 6.89 3.64 25.16
CA PHE A 179 5.73 4.51 25.32
C PHE A 179 4.67 3.75 26.12
N ARG A 180 4.37 4.22 27.33
CA ARG A 180 3.43 3.60 28.28
C ARG A 180 2.09 4.32 28.27
N LEU A 181 1.04 3.62 28.70
CA LEU A 181 -0.27 4.22 28.91
C LEU A 181 -0.23 5.14 30.13
N THR A 182 -1.06 6.18 30.13
CA THR A 182 -1.21 7.13 31.23
C THR A 182 -2.65 7.09 31.69
N ARG A 183 -2.87 6.96 33.01
CA ARG A 183 -4.19 7.00 33.62
C ARG A 183 -4.87 8.35 33.37
N GLY A 184 -6.19 8.36 33.27
CA GLY A 184 -6.98 9.52 32.88
C GLY A 184 -7.02 9.78 31.37
N ARG A 185 -6.61 8.82 30.52
CA ARG A 185 -6.69 8.92 29.06
C ARG A 185 -7.39 7.75 28.38
N THR A 186 -7.99 8.04 27.23
CA THR A 186 -8.43 7.02 26.25
C THR A 186 -7.40 6.93 25.14
N TYR A 187 -7.04 5.70 24.77
CA TYR A 187 -6.11 5.38 23.70
C TYR A 187 -6.83 4.64 22.58
N TRP A 188 -6.64 5.07 21.34
CA TRP A 188 -7.09 4.39 20.13
C TRP A 188 -5.87 3.94 19.34
N LEU A 189 -5.68 2.63 19.30
CA LEU A 189 -4.66 1.99 18.51
C LEU A 189 -5.31 1.47 17.22
N SER A 190 -5.23 2.31 16.19
CA SER A 190 -5.79 2.03 14.86
C SER A 190 -4.81 1.22 14.01
N THR A 191 -5.09 1.11 12.71
CA THR A 191 -4.22 0.35 11.79
C THR A 191 -2.90 1.07 11.54
N THR A 192 -2.89 2.40 11.68
CA THR A 192 -1.74 3.26 11.31
C THR A 192 -1.34 4.28 12.37
N HIS A 193 -2.17 4.50 13.39
CA HIS A 193 -1.94 5.54 14.40
C HIS A 193 -2.22 5.02 15.81
N LEU A 194 -1.56 5.64 16.78
CA LEU A 194 -1.94 5.66 18.19
C LEU A 194 -2.44 7.06 18.48
N CYS A 195 -3.72 7.19 18.77
CA CYS A 195 -4.31 8.45 19.19
C CYS A 195 -4.66 8.39 20.66
N PHE A 196 -4.57 9.51 21.37
CA PHE A 196 -4.96 9.60 22.76
C PHE A 196 -5.61 10.95 23.09
N ALA A 197 -6.56 10.92 24.01
CA ALA A 197 -7.30 12.08 24.49
C ALA A 197 -7.65 11.88 25.98
N PRO A 198 -8.14 12.92 26.69
CA PRO A 198 -8.75 12.74 28.01
C PRO A 198 -9.83 11.64 27.99
N VAL A 199 -9.99 10.91 29.11
CA VAL A 199 -10.96 9.80 29.21
C VAL A 199 -12.32 10.20 28.68
N ARG A 200 -12.87 9.34 27.82
CA ARG A 200 -14.22 9.46 27.26
C ARG A 200 -15.14 8.37 27.80
N PRO A 201 -16.46 8.60 27.80
CA PRO A 201 -17.40 7.56 28.16
C PRO A 201 -17.24 6.34 27.24
N THR A 202 -17.36 5.16 27.85
CA THR A 202 -17.34 3.87 27.15
C THR A 202 -18.52 3.79 26.18
N LEU A 203 -18.30 3.23 24.99
CA LEU A 203 -19.36 3.02 24.00
C LEU A 203 -20.18 1.79 24.38
N THR A 204 -21.51 1.88 24.33
CA THR A 204 -22.42 0.80 24.75
C THR A 204 -22.58 -0.34 23.73
N ASP A 205 -22.15 -0.14 22.48
CA ASP A 205 -22.58 -0.98 21.36
C ASP A 205 -21.57 -2.09 20.97
N SER A 206 -20.47 -2.23 21.71
CA SER A 206 -19.41 -3.21 21.44
C SER A 206 -19.13 -4.09 22.66
N PRO A 207 -18.66 -5.34 22.49
CA PRO A 207 -18.18 -6.14 23.61
C PRO A 207 -17.02 -5.40 24.29
N ILE A 208 -17.08 -5.36 25.63
CA ILE A 208 -16.12 -4.66 26.47
C ILE A 208 -15.42 -5.67 27.35
N LEU A 209 -14.09 -5.62 27.37
CA LEU A 209 -13.27 -6.32 28.35
C LEU A 209 -13.00 -5.38 29.52
N LEU A 210 -13.43 -5.76 30.71
CA LEU A 210 -13.10 -5.06 31.95
C LEU A 210 -11.67 -5.40 32.36
N PHE A 211 -10.92 -4.41 32.81
CA PHE A 211 -9.60 -4.61 33.40
C PHE A 211 -9.40 -3.68 34.59
N ASP A 212 -8.46 -4.05 35.45
CA ASP A 212 -8.00 -3.24 36.59
C ASP A 212 -6.49 -3.02 36.47
N VAL A 213 -6.01 -1.89 36.97
CA VAL A 213 -4.58 -1.57 37.03
C VAL A 213 -4.10 -1.87 38.45
N ASP A 214 -3.24 -2.87 38.57
CA ASP A 214 -2.76 -3.35 39.85
C ASP A 214 -1.84 -2.34 40.58
N ALA A 215 -1.39 -2.71 41.78
CA ALA A 215 -0.47 -1.91 42.59
C ALA A 215 0.94 -1.74 41.95
N GLN A 216 1.26 -2.52 40.91
CA GLN A 216 2.48 -2.43 40.12
C GLN A 216 2.25 -1.70 38.78
N ASP A 217 1.14 -0.98 38.63
CA ASP A 217 0.73 -0.27 37.41
C ASP A 217 0.46 -1.18 36.20
N LYS A 218 0.26 -2.49 36.38
CA LYS A 218 0.02 -3.44 35.28
C LYS A 218 -1.46 -3.72 35.08
N LEU A 219 -1.87 -3.81 33.81
CA LEU A 219 -3.22 -4.18 33.41
C LEU A 219 -3.48 -5.67 33.67
N ARG A 220 -4.54 -5.95 34.43
CA ARG A 220 -5.02 -7.30 34.70
C ARG A 220 -6.52 -7.38 34.43
N THR A 221 -6.99 -8.53 33.98
CA THR A 221 -8.43 -8.82 33.83
C THR A 221 -8.78 -10.09 34.59
N ARG A 222 -10.07 -10.42 34.66
CA ARG A 222 -10.53 -11.70 35.22
C ARG A 222 -10.89 -12.64 34.10
N MET A 223 -10.77 -13.93 34.37
CA MET A 223 -11.05 -14.95 33.37
C MET A 223 -12.50 -14.94 32.89
N ILE A 224 -13.45 -14.62 33.78
CA ILE A 224 -14.87 -14.46 33.40
C ILE A 224 -15.11 -13.29 32.44
N ASP A 225 -14.36 -12.20 32.61
CA ASP A 225 -14.49 -11.02 31.73
C ASP A 225 -13.91 -11.32 30.34
N LEU A 226 -12.88 -12.17 30.25
CA LEU A 226 -12.33 -12.66 28.98
C LEU A 226 -13.31 -13.55 28.22
N ASP A 227 -13.97 -14.49 28.91
CA ASP A 227 -14.95 -15.39 28.30
C ASP A 227 -16.16 -14.63 27.74
N VAL A 228 -16.63 -13.61 28.47
CA VAL A 228 -17.71 -12.71 28.00
C VAL A 228 -17.27 -11.84 26.82
N PHE A 229 -16.02 -11.36 26.83
CA PHE A 229 -15.51 -10.49 25.77
C PHE A 229 -15.25 -11.24 24.47
N ASP A 230 -14.56 -12.37 24.55
CA ASP A 230 -14.19 -13.21 23.41
C ASP A 230 -13.82 -14.62 23.87
N PRO A 231 -14.69 -15.62 23.65
CA PRO A 231 -14.43 -17.01 24.02
C PRO A 231 -13.15 -17.59 23.40
N GLU A 232 -12.67 -17.06 22.25
CA GLU A 232 -11.39 -17.50 21.65
C GLU A 232 -10.16 -17.08 22.46
N LEU A 233 -10.31 -16.11 23.37
CA LEU A 233 -9.27 -15.66 24.30
C LEU A 233 -9.36 -16.35 25.66
N SER A 234 -10.41 -17.13 25.91
CA SER A 234 -10.59 -17.87 27.16
C SER A 234 -9.63 -19.07 27.25
N PHE A 235 -9.34 -19.48 28.47
CA PHE A 235 -8.51 -20.65 28.76
C PHE A 235 -9.38 -21.89 28.99
N ASP A 236 -8.77 -23.07 28.93
CA ASP A 236 -9.43 -24.36 29.19
C ASP A 236 -10.10 -24.37 30.59
N ASP A 237 -11.32 -24.89 30.69
CA ASP A 237 -12.11 -24.96 31.93
C ASP A 237 -11.38 -25.64 33.10
N ARG A 238 -10.44 -26.54 32.79
CA ARG A 238 -9.59 -27.20 33.79
C ARG A 238 -8.73 -26.20 34.56
N CYS A 239 -8.36 -25.09 33.93
CA CYS A 239 -7.55 -24.04 34.55
C CYS A 239 -8.34 -23.20 35.54
N THR A 240 -9.64 -22.99 35.29
CA THR A 240 -10.57 -22.30 36.21
C THR A 240 -10.63 -23.01 37.56
N SER A 241 -10.60 -24.34 37.53
CA SER A 241 -10.67 -25.19 38.72
C SER A 241 -9.38 -25.15 39.54
N ALA A 242 -8.23 -25.08 38.87
CA ALA A 242 -6.91 -25.11 39.51
C ALA A 242 -6.44 -23.76 40.05
N MET A 243 -6.87 -22.65 39.44
CA MET A 243 -6.60 -21.32 39.95
C MET A 243 -7.48 -20.94 41.15
N GLY A 244 -8.39 -21.83 41.56
CA GLY A 244 -8.99 -21.82 42.90
C GLY A 244 -10.04 -20.74 43.16
N LYS A 245 -10.44 -19.92 42.16
CA LYS A 245 -11.55 -18.95 42.21
C LYS A 245 -11.83 -18.37 40.82
N ALA A 246 -13.08 -17.96 40.56
CA ALA A 246 -13.48 -17.18 39.39
C ALA A 246 -12.78 -15.80 39.28
N ASP A 247 -12.19 -15.32 40.38
CA ASP A 247 -11.40 -14.08 40.47
C ASP A 247 -9.91 -14.25 40.08
N SER A 248 -9.53 -15.34 39.42
CA SER A 248 -8.16 -15.54 38.95
C SER A 248 -7.76 -14.41 37.98
N LEU A 249 -6.70 -13.68 38.34
CA LEU A 249 -6.19 -12.55 37.56
C LEU A 249 -5.40 -13.05 36.35
N VAL A 250 -5.73 -12.52 35.18
CA VAL A 250 -5.03 -12.73 33.92
C VAL A 250 -4.29 -11.47 33.53
N ARG A 251 -3.00 -11.60 33.20
CA ARG A 251 -2.15 -10.48 32.79
C ARG A 251 -2.48 -10.07 31.34
N LEU A 252 -2.68 -8.79 31.09
CA LEU A 252 -2.94 -8.28 29.74
C LEU A 252 -1.66 -7.72 29.11
N PHE A 253 -1.38 -8.14 27.87
CA PHE A 253 -0.30 -7.62 27.02
C PHE A 253 1.11 -7.65 27.63
N PRO A 254 1.57 -8.77 28.22
CA PRO A 254 2.91 -8.87 28.80
C PRO A 254 3.98 -8.32 27.85
N ILE A 255 4.74 -7.33 28.31
CA ILE A 255 5.75 -6.62 27.50
C ILE A 255 6.87 -7.56 27.02
N GLU A 256 7.14 -8.63 27.76
CA GLU A 256 8.11 -9.66 27.43
C GLU A 256 7.76 -10.39 26.13
N ALA A 257 6.46 -10.47 25.77
CA ALA A 257 6.01 -11.03 24.51
C ALA A 257 6.53 -10.26 23.29
N ALA A 258 6.96 -8.99 23.45
CA ALA A 258 7.60 -8.24 22.38
C ALA A 258 8.93 -8.88 21.94
N ASN A 259 9.61 -9.60 22.85
CA ASN A 259 10.74 -10.46 22.54
C ASN A 259 10.36 -11.93 22.78
N GLU A 260 9.57 -12.45 21.84
CA GLU A 260 8.97 -13.76 21.95
C GLU A 260 10.02 -14.88 22.08
N ALA A 261 11.10 -14.82 21.30
CA ALA A 261 12.07 -15.93 21.22
C ALA A 261 12.89 -16.11 22.50
N SER A 262 13.54 -15.05 22.97
CA SER A 262 14.52 -15.18 24.06
C SER A 262 13.93 -14.91 25.45
N VAL A 263 12.94 -14.02 25.56
CA VAL A 263 12.38 -13.63 26.86
C VAL A 263 11.10 -14.39 27.15
N TRP A 264 10.13 -14.38 26.24
CA TRP A 264 8.81 -14.98 26.49
C TRP A 264 8.83 -16.52 26.46
N LEU A 265 9.29 -17.11 25.36
CA LEU A 265 9.31 -18.56 25.17
C LEU A 265 10.60 -19.23 25.68
N THR A 266 11.55 -18.42 26.15
CA THR A 266 12.87 -18.85 26.68
C THR A 266 13.56 -19.88 25.79
N LEU A 267 13.54 -19.68 24.47
CA LEU A 267 14.10 -20.65 23.54
C LEU A 267 15.63 -20.59 23.53
N SER A 268 16.25 -21.77 23.59
CA SER A 268 17.70 -21.93 23.46
C SER A 268 18.24 -21.66 22.04
N GLY A 269 17.36 -21.61 21.02
CA GLY A 269 17.74 -21.28 19.65
C GLY A 269 16.53 -20.94 18.75
N THR A 270 16.82 -20.36 17.57
CA THR A 270 15.80 -19.89 16.62
C THR A 270 15.25 -20.99 15.70
N PHE A 271 15.79 -22.20 15.74
CA PHE A 271 15.40 -23.32 14.86
C PHE A 271 13.89 -23.62 14.91
N LEU A 272 13.26 -23.51 16.09
CA LEU A 272 11.82 -23.74 16.25
C LEU A 272 10.95 -22.72 15.51
N TYR A 273 11.45 -21.50 15.27
CA TYR A 273 10.77 -20.52 14.41
C TYR A 273 10.83 -20.87 12.94
N GLU A 274 11.89 -21.54 12.50
CA GLU A 274 12.11 -21.87 11.09
C GLU A 274 11.34 -23.12 10.67
N TYR A 275 11.19 -24.11 11.56
CA TYR A 275 10.67 -25.44 11.17
C TYR A 275 9.55 -26.01 12.07
N GLY A 276 9.24 -25.38 13.21
CA GLY A 276 8.41 -25.99 14.25
C GLY A 276 7.05 -25.32 14.47
N SER A 277 6.28 -24.99 13.43
CA SER A 277 5.06 -24.15 13.59
C SER A 277 4.06 -24.67 14.64
N ASP A 278 3.74 -25.96 14.64
CA ASP A 278 2.82 -26.56 15.63
C ASP A 278 3.42 -26.65 17.03
N VAL A 279 4.71 -27.01 17.12
CA VAL A 279 5.43 -27.10 18.41
C VAL A 279 5.56 -25.73 19.06
N LEU A 280 5.90 -24.72 18.26
CA LEU A 280 5.99 -23.33 18.67
C LEU A 280 4.63 -22.80 19.15
N GLU A 281 3.55 -23.14 18.46
CA GLU A 281 2.20 -22.74 18.88
C GLU A 281 1.78 -23.41 20.18
N LYS A 282 2.07 -24.72 20.37
CA LYS A 282 1.84 -25.39 21.65
C LYS A 282 2.68 -24.76 22.77
N ARG A 283 3.92 -24.38 22.48
CA ARG A 283 4.78 -23.71 23.45
C ARG A 283 4.27 -22.31 23.81
N ARG A 284 3.75 -21.54 22.85
CA ARG A 284 3.01 -20.30 23.15
C ARG A 284 1.85 -20.55 24.09
N ARG A 285 1.02 -21.56 23.82
CA ARG A 285 -0.12 -21.92 24.66
C ARG A 285 0.30 -22.27 26.09
N VAL A 286 1.45 -22.94 26.28
CA VAL A 286 2.01 -23.20 27.62
C VAL A 286 2.28 -21.90 28.37
N VAL A 287 2.99 -20.95 27.74
CA VAL A 287 3.35 -19.67 28.38
C VAL A 287 2.12 -18.78 28.59
N GLU A 288 1.19 -18.74 27.63
CA GLU A 288 -0.07 -18.01 27.74
C GLU A 288 -0.97 -18.57 28.86
N ALA A 289 -1.03 -19.89 29.02
CA ALA A 289 -1.75 -20.54 30.12
C ALA A 289 -1.07 -20.33 31.48
N GLY A 290 0.26 -20.21 31.49
CA GLY A 290 1.08 -20.22 32.68
C GLY A 290 1.33 -21.63 33.23
N GLU A 291 2.37 -21.78 34.03
CA GLU A 291 2.83 -23.05 34.60
C GLU A 291 1.71 -23.83 35.33
N ASN A 292 0.94 -23.13 36.18
CA ASN A 292 -0.09 -23.75 37.01
C ASN A 292 -1.25 -24.39 36.20
N CYS A 293 -1.57 -23.81 35.04
CA CYS A 293 -2.69 -24.22 34.20
C CYS A 293 -2.22 -25.18 33.11
N SER A 294 -1.08 -24.91 32.48
CA SER A 294 -0.56 -25.74 31.39
C SER A 294 -0.20 -27.17 31.82
N ALA A 295 0.22 -27.38 33.06
CA ALA A 295 0.48 -28.71 33.62
C ALA A 295 -0.76 -29.63 33.68
N LEU A 296 -1.97 -29.06 33.65
CA LEU A 296 -3.23 -29.81 33.74
C LEU A 296 -3.83 -30.15 32.37
N ILE A 297 -3.29 -29.56 31.31
CA ILE A 297 -3.73 -29.77 29.94
C ILE A 297 -2.86 -30.87 29.36
N GLU A 298 -3.41 -32.09 29.27
CA GLU A 298 -2.68 -33.28 28.79
C GLU A 298 -1.98 -33.08 27.44
N GLU A 299 -2.59 -32.31 26.53
CA GLU A 299 -2.00 -32.00 25.22
C GLU A 299 -0.74 -31.13 25.30
N LEU A 300 -0.59 -30.35 26.37
CA LEU A 300 0.52 -29.42 26.58
C LEU A 300 1.61 -30.00 27.51
N ALA A 301 1.35 -31.11 28.21
CA ALA A 301 2.25 -31.67 29.23
C ALA A 301 3.71 -31.80 28.76
N HIS A 302 3.94 -32.38 27.57
CA HIS A 302 5.29 -32.52 27.04
C HIS A 302 5.97 -31.16 26.77
N GLN A 303 5.24 -30.17 26.24
CA GLN A 303 5.80 -28.85 25.98
C GLN A 303 5.99 -28.03 27.26
N HIS A 304 5.12 -28.25 28.26
CA HIS A 304 5.27 -27.72 29.60
C HIS A 304 6.59 -28.16 30.22
N ASP A 305 6.91 -29.46 30.21
CA ASP A 305 8.14 -29.97 30.83
C ASP A 305 9.41 -29.39 30.19
N ILE A 306 9.40 -29.20 28.87
CA ILE A 306 10.51 -28.57 28.16
C ILE A 306 10.59 -27.08 28.52
N TYR A 307 9.47 -26.35 28.50
CA TYR A 307 9.45 -24.94 28.87
C TYR A 307 9.94 -24.74 30.31
N HIS A 308 9.42 -25.52 31.27
CA HIS A 308 9.82 -25.50 32.68
C HIS A 308 11.33 -25.78 32.83
N SER A 309 11.87 -26.72 32.05
CA SER A 309 13.32 -26.97 32.03
C SER A 309 14.10 -25.76 31.53
N ASP A 310 13.67 -25.14 30.43
CA ASP A 310 14.37 -24.00 29.83
C ASP A 310 14.32 -22.75 30.74
N CYS A 311 13.15 -22.40 31.27
CA CYS A 311 13.03 -21.25 32.19
C CYS A 311 13.64 -21.54 33.57
N GLY A 312 13.57 -22.79 34.08
CA GLY A 312 14.09 -23.18 35.38
C GLY A 312 15.62 -23.32 35.46
N LEU A 313 16.30 -23.56 34.33
CA LEU A 313 17.77 -23.68 34.26
C LEU A 313 18.52 -22.33 34.21
N GLY A 314 17.84 -21.22 34.50
CA GLY A 314 18.46 -19.89 34.60
C GLY A 314 18.50 -19.09 33.30
N LEU A 315 17.83 -19.54 32.23
CA LEU A 315 17.67 -18.76 31.00
C LEU A 315 16.55 -17.71 31.10
N GLY A 316 15.70 -17.75 32.14
CA GLY A 316 14.62 -16.81 32.36
C GLY A 316 13.86 -17.05 33.66
N ARG A 317 12.68 -16.45 33.79
CA ARG A 317 11.70 -16.79 34.84
C ARG A 317 10.50 -17.45 34.17
N CYS A 318 10.00 -18.54 34.77
CA CYS A 318 8.82 -19.21 34.27
C CYS A 318 7.58 -18.32 34.50
N GLU A 319 6.74 -18.19 33.48
CA GLU A 319 5.47 -17.48 33.60
C GLU A 319 4.49 -18.36 34.38
N VAL A 320 4.10 -17.89 35.57
CA VAL A 320 3.26 -18.65 36.50
C VAL A 320 1.77 -18.33 36.30
N LEU A 321 1.47 -17.09 35.90
CA LEU A 321 0.11 -16.59 35.73
C LEU A 321 -0.33 -16.66 34.26
N PRO A 322 -1.62 -16.90 34.01
CA PRO A 322 -2.15 -16.82 32.66
C PRO A 322 -2.04 -15.39 32.12
N SER A 323 -1.85 -15.27 30.81
CA SER A 323 -1.67 -13.99 30.14
C SER A 323 -2.22 -13.99 28.71
N VAL A 324 -2.70 -12.82 28.27
CA VAL A 324 -3.16 -12.60 26.90
C VAL A 324 -2.16 -11.68 26.20
N PRO A 325 -1.26 -12.21 25.36
CA PRO A 325 -0.28 -11.39 24.65
C PRO A 325 -0.95 -10.55 23.58
N PHE A 326 -0.32 -9.42 23.23
CA PHE A 326 -0.80 -8.53 22.18
C PHE A 326 -1.02 -9.24 20.85
N ARG A 327 -0.23 -10.30 20.60
CA ARG A 327 -0.42 -11.21 19.49
C ARG A 327 -1.88 -11.58 19.31
N ARG A 328 -2.60 -12.01 20.35
CA ARG A 328 -4.01 -12.43 20.22
C ARG A 328 -4.90 -11.34 19.59
N LEU A 329 -4.65 -10.07 19.91
CA LEU A 329 -5.40 -8.90 19.43
C LEU A 329 -4.69 -8.09 18.31
N ALA A 330 -3.55 -8.56 17.78
CA ALA A 330 -2.74 -7.80 16.82
C ALA A 330 -3.46 -7.47 15.49
N THR A 331 -4.49 -8.25 15.12
CA THR A 331 -5.30 -8.02 13.90
C THR A 331 -6.55 -7.16 14.15
N ARG A 332 -6.72 -6.66 15.37
CA ARG A 332 -7.85 -5.80 15.77
C ARG A 332 -7.39 -4.36 15.97
N ARG A 333 -8.29 -3.42 15.70
CA ARG A 333 -8.21 -2.05 16.22
C ARG A 333 -8.61 -2.11 17.68
N ILE A 334 -7.88 -1.39 18.54
CA ILE A 334 -8.04 -1.50 19.99
C ILE A 334 -8.31 -0.11 20.54
N ARG A 335 -9.36 0.04 21.35
CA ARG A 335 -9.56 1.22 22.20
C ARG A 335 -9.41 0.79 23.65
N ILE A 336 -8.61 1.55 24.41
CA ILE A 336 -8.33 1.32 25.82
C ILE A 336 -8.70 2.60 26.56
N ASP A 337 -9.73 2.53 27.39
CA ASP A 337 -10.08 3.61 28.32
C ASP A 337 -9.41 3.29 29.65
N VAL A 338 -8.49 4.16 30.09
CA VAL A 338 -7.77 4.02 31.35
C VAL A 338 -8.17 5.19 32.27
N PRO A 339 -9.19 5.02 33.12
CA PRO A 339 -9.61 6.08 34.04
C PRO A 339 -8.59 6.28 35.18
N LEU A 340 -8.86 7.23 36.08
CA LEU A 340 -7.91 7.63 37.13
C LEU A 340 -7.88 6.64 38.31
N ASP A 341 -8.99 5.97 38.57
CA ASP A 341 -9.17 4.96 39.62
C ASP A 341 -8.41 3.65 39.33
N GLY A 342 -8.25 3.31 38.05
CA GLY A 342 -7.55 2.09 37.61
C GLY A 342 -8.47 1.06 36.97
N GLU A 343 -9.78 1.16 37.17
CA GLU A 343 -10.77 0.28 36.56
C GLU A 343 -11.10 0.77 35.14
N GLY A 344 -10.63 0.05 34.13
CA GLY A 344 -10.72 0.46 32.73
C GLY A 344 -11.50 -0.50 31.84
N THR A 345 -11.69 -0.07 30.60
CA THR A 345 -12.42 -0.83 29.59
C THR A 345 -11.62 -0.94 28.30
N LEU A 346 -11.55 -2.14 27.75
CA LEU A 346 -10.95 -2.41 26.45
C LEU A 346 -12.02 -2.84 25.46
N THR A 347 -11.99 -2.26 24.26
CA THR A 347 -12.82 -2.67 23.13
C THR A 347 -11.92 -3.00 21.95
N ALA A 348 -12.26 -4.06 21.22
CA ALA A 348 -11.47 -4.46 20.06
C ALA A 348 -12.38 -4.81 18.88
N GLU A 349 -11.99 -4.41 17.69
CA GLU A 349 -12.74 -4.65 16.45
C GLU A 349 -11.81 -5.22 15.38
N HIS A 350 -12.23 -6.30 14.71
CA HIS A 350 -11.45 -6.89 13.63
C HIS A 350 -11.25 -5.93 12.46
N ALA A 351 -10.00 -5.77 12.02
CA ALA A 351 -9.66 -5.00 10.83
C ALA A 351 -9.02 -5.90 9.77
N ALA A 352 -9.70 -6.06 8.63
CA ALA A 352 -9.21 -6.91 7.55
C ALA A 352 -7.90 -6.39 6.92
N SER A 353 -7.58 -5.09 7.05
CA SER A 353 -6.31 -4.51 6.65
C SER A 353 -5.12 -5.01 7.48
N LEU A 354 -5.35 -5.45 8.73
CA LEU A 354 -4.31 -5.99 9.61
C LEU A 354 -4.15 -7.51 9.51
N ARG A 355 -4.88 -8.19 8.61
CA ARG A 355 -4.82 -9.65 8.46
C ARG A 355 -3.40 -10.16 8.19
N ASN A 356 -2.62 -9.37 7.45
CA ASN A 356 -1.26 -9.75 7.04
C ASN A 356 -0.23 -9.63 8.17
N VAL A 357 -0.57 -9.01 9.31
CA VAL A 357 0.34 -8.85 10.44
C VAL A 357 0.73 -10.20 11.06
N LYS A 358 -0.16 -11.21 10.99
CA LYS A 358 0.07 -12.58 11.48
C LYS A 358 0.27 -13.60 10.35
N GLN A 359 0.93 -13.24 9.27
CA GLN A 359 1.17 -14.23 8.21
C GLN A 359 2.05 -15.37 8.71
N ALA A 360 1.58 -16.60 8.55
CA ALA A 360 2.42 -17.78 8.70
C ALA A 360 3.56 -17.71 7.66
N TYR A 361 4.71 -18.31 7.98
CA TYR A 361 5.85 -18.36 7.07
C TYR A 361 5.48 -18.92 5.69
N SER A 362 4.65 -19.97 5.65
CA SER A 362 4.13 -20.56 4.41
C SER A 362 3.32 -19.58 3.57
N ASP A 363 2.44 -18.79 4.20
CA ASP A 363 1.61 -17.79 3.52
C ASP A 363 2.46 -16.62 3.01
N ALA A 364 3.44 -16.19 3.81
CA ALA A 364 4.39 -15.15 3.41
C ALA A 364 5.24 -15.61 2.21
N LEU A 365 5.71 -16.86 2.22
CA LEU A 365 6.48 -17.46 1.11
C LEU A 365 5.61 -17.64 -0.15
N ALA A 366 4.37 -18.09 0.00
CA ALA A 366 3.41 -18.22 -1.10
C ALA A 366 3.08 -16.84 -1.70
N SER A 367 2.87 -15.82 -0.87
CA SER A 367 2.68 -14.43 -1.31
C SER A 367 3.93 -13.90 -2.02
N ALA A 368 5.12 -14.10 -1.48
CA ALA A 368 6.38 -13.66 -2.08
C ALA A 368 6.65 -14.33 -3.43
N SER A 369 6.42 -15.64 -3.54
CA SER A 369 6.56 -16.39 -4.81
C SER A 369 5.52 -15.95 -5.84
N ALA A 370 4.27 -15.70 -5.44
CA ALA A 370 3.25 -15.12 -6.31
C ALA A 370 3.66 -13.72 -6.80
N ARG A 371 4.22 -12.88 -5.93
CA ARG A 371 4.76 -11.55 -6.31
C ARG A 371 5.86 -11.67 -7.34
N LEU A 372 6.79 -12.59 -7.13
CA LEU A 372 7.89 -12.86 -8.05
C LEU A 372 7.38 -13.33 -9.41
N LEU A 373 6.37 -14.22 -9.44
CA LEU A 373 5.80 -14.71 -10.68
C LEU A 373 5.14 -13.59 -11.50
N VAL A 374 4.36 -12.70 -10.85
CA VAL A 374 3.75 -11.56 -11.53
C VAL A 374 4.81 -10.55 -12.00
N LEU A 375 5.88 -10.34 -11.24
CA LEU A 375 7.02 -9.53 -11.65
C LEU A 375 7.73 -10.12 -12.89
N LEU A 376 7.98 -11.42 -12.91
CA LEU A 376 8.59 -12.11 -14.05
C LEU A 376 7.68 -12.05 -15.28
N LEU A 377 6.37 -12.27 -15.10
CA LEU A 377 5.39 -12.06 -16.16
C LEU A 377 5.44 -10.62 -16.66
N THR A 378 5.59 -9.65 -15.76
CA THR A 378 5.67 -8.24 -16.12
C THR A 378 6.91 -7.92 -16.92
N ALA A 379 8.06 -8.40 -16.47
CA ALA A 379 9.31 -8.27 -17.18
C ALA A 379 9.22 -8.93 -18.57
N ALA A 380 8.65 -10.13 -18.67
CA ALA A 380 8.46 -10.84 -19.93
C ALA A 380 7.55 -10.06 -20.89
N VAL A 381 6.39 -9.57 -20.43
CA VAL A 381 5.49 -8.75 -21.25
C VAL A 381 6.17 -7.47 -21.67
N VAL A 382 6.81 -6.73 -20.76
CA VAL A 382 7.50 -5.48 -21.09
C VAL A 382 8.66 -5.75 -22.06
N PHE A 383 9.39 -6.84 -21.91
CA PHE A 383 10.49 -7.22 -22.80
C PHE A 383 10.01 -7.60 -24.20
N VAL A 384 9.05 -8.53 -24.30
CA VAL A 384 8.46 -8.95 -25.59
C VAL A 384 7.79 -7.78 -26.29
N ARG A 385 7.12 -6.91 -25.53
CA ARG A 385 6.56 -5.68 -26.10
C ARG A 385 7.64 -4.70 -26.50
N GLY A 386 8.68 -4.52 -25.68
CA GLY A 386 9.80 -3.62 -25.98
C GLY A 386 10.58 -4.00 -27.24
N SER A 387 10.63 -5.28 -27.62
CA SER A 387 11.25 -5.75 -28.87
C SER A 387 10.35 -5.60 -30.10
N GLN A 388 9.02 -5.47 -29.92
CA GLN A 388 8.09 -5.26 -31.02
C GLN A 388 8.02 -3.79 -31.43
N ASN A 389 8.36 -3.48 -32.68
CA ASN A 389 8.25 -2.12 -33.24
C ASN A 389 6.85 -1.51 -33.06
N ALA A 390 5.79 -2.33 -33.12
CA ALA A 390 4.40 -1.92 -33.00
C ALA A 390 3.98 -1.38 -31.63
N THR A 391 4.85 -1.47 -30.62
CA THR A 391 4.59 -0.94 -29.28
C THR A 391 5.32 0.38 -29.01
N SER A 392 6.25 0.77 -29.89
CA SER A 392 7.00 2.01 -29.81
C SER A 392 6.12 3.19 -30.23
N SER A 393 5.91 4.17 -29.33
CA SER A 393 5.12 5.37 -29.64
C SER A 393 5.66 6.14 -30.84
N ARG A 394 6.98 6.09 -31.08
CA ARG A 394 7.60 6.67 -32.28
C ARG A 394 7.15 5.95 -33.54
N TRP A 395 7.31 4.64 -33.58
CA TRP A 395 6.95 3.85 -34.74
C TRP A 395 5.45 3.93 -35.02
N LEU A 396 4.63 3.85 -33.96
CA LEU A 396 3.18 4.02 -34.03
C LEU A 396 2.87 5.35 -34.72
N LEU A 397 3.37 6.47 -34.17
CA LEU A 397 3.09 7.81 -34.68
C LEU A 397 3.52 7.97 -36.14
N THR A 398 4.70 7.48 -36.50
CA THR A 398 5.13 7.53 -37.90
C THR A 398 4.28 6.66 -38.80
N ASN A 399 3.93 5.44 -38.37
CA ASN A 399 3.10 4.54 -39.16
C ASN A 399 1.71 5.15 -39.43
N VAL A 400 1.12 5.90 -38.49
CA VAL A 400 -0.14 6.62 -38.74
C VAL A 400 0.04 7.76 -39.71
N ILE A 401 1.12 8.54 -39.62
CA ILE A 401 1.40 9.59 -40.62
C ILE A 401 1.58 8.98 -42.01
N ASP A 402 2.36 7.90 -42.11
CA ASP A 402 2.60 7.14 -43.35
C ASP A 402 1.30 6.56 -43.91
N THR A 403 0.41 6.04 -43.05
CA THR A 403 -0.92 5.52 -43.43
C THR A 403 -1.82 6.64 -43.93
N LEU A 404 -1.86 7.77 -43.23
CA LEU A 404 -2.69 8.92 -43.61
C LEU A 404 -2.25 9.53 -44.94
N ARG A 405 -0.94 9.54 -45.22
CA ARG A 405 -0.32 10.06 -46.45
C ARG A 405 -0.09 9.01 -47.55
N CYS A 406 -0.36 7.74 -47.28
CA CYS A 406 -0.15 6.61 -48.20
C CYS A 406 1.27 6.49 -48.80
N ARG A 407 2.32 6.87 -48.03
CA ARG A 407 3.72 7.00 -48.51
C ARG A 407 4.42 5.69 -48.94
N HIS A 408 3.83 4.53 -48.67
CA HIS A 408 4.37 3.22 -49.05
C HIS A 408 3.36 2.34 -49.81
N ALA A 409 2.38 2.93 -50.48
CA ALA A 409 1.49 2.22 -51.40
C ALA A 409 2.21 1.89 -52.73
N TYR A 410 3.25 1.04 -52.68
CA TYR A 410 3.91 0.52 -53.88
C TYR A 410 3.28 -0.81 -54.30
N SER A 411 2.38 -0.74 -55.27
CA SER A 411 2.36 -1.52 -56.52
C SER A 411 0.96 -1.48 -57.14
N ASP A 412 0.96 -1.33 -58.45
CA ASP A 412 -0.21 -1.19 -59.29
C ASP A 412 -1.14 -2.40 -59.25
N ASP A 413 -2.41 -2.11 -59.52
CA ASP A 413 -3.57 -2.99 -59.60
C ASP A 413 -4.09 -3.62 -58.29
N LEU A 414 -5.38 -3.34 -58.03
CA LEU A 414 -6.22 -3.85 -56.93
C LEU A 414 -5.97 -3.25 -55.54
N THR A 415 -6.52 -2.05 -55.32
CA THR A 415 -6.87 -1.51 -53.98
C THR A 415 -5.68 -1.38 -53.00
N PRO A 416 -5.81 -0.65 -51.89
CA PRO A 416 -4.79 -0.65 -50.83
C PRO A 416 -4.87 -1.97 -50.04
N GLN A 417 -4.74 -3.11 -50.73
CA GLN A 417 -4.73 -4.47 -50.16
C GLN A 417 -3.32 -4.90 -49.73
N ASN A 418 -2.27 -4.24 -50.23
CA ASN A 418 -0.89 -4.70 -50.04
C ASN A 418 0.01 -3.75 -49.23
N ALA A 419 -0.51 -2.63 -48.71
CA ALA A 419 0.21 -1.80 -47.72
C ALA A 419 0.19 -2.41 -46.30
N ILE A 420 -0.35 -3.62 -46.19
CA ILE A 420 -0.43 -4.41 -44.96
C ILE A 420 0.94 -5.06 -44.77
N THR A 421 1.66 -4.66 -43.73
CA THR A 421 2.65 -5.54 -43.13
C THR A 421 1.93 -6.85 -42.81
N ARG A 422 2.12 -7.90 -43.62
CA ARG A 422 1.61 -9.24 -43.33
C ARG A 422 2.21 -9.64 -41.97
N TYR A 423 1.41 -9.52 -40.93
CA TYR A 423 1.71 -10.14 -39.66
C TYR A 423 1.42 -11.62 -39.80
N ASP A 424 2.39 -12.45 -39.41
CA ASP A 424 2.15 -13.87 -39.35
C ASP A 424 1.02 -14.16 -38.37
N THR A 425 0.21 -15.18 -38.68
CA THR A 425 -0.84 -15.66 -37.76
C THR A 425 -0.27 -15.99 -36.38
N ALA A 426 0.98 -16.43 -36.33
CA ALA A 426 1.74 -16.64 -35.10
C ALA A 426 1.90 -15.35 -34.27
N ASP A 427 2.15 -14.20 -34.89
CA ASP A 427 2.28 -12.92 -34.18
C ASP A 427 0.94 -12.45 -33.59
N ILE A 428 -0.16 -12.63 -34.33
CA ILE A 428 -1.51 -12.28 -33.88
C ILE A 428 -1.90 -13.14 -32.67
N ILE A 429 -1.64 -14.45 -32.74
CA ILE A 429 -1.91 -15.38 -31.64
C ILE A 429 -1.05 -15.02 -30.43
N THR A 430 0.25 -14.79 -30.62
CA THR A 430 1.19 -14.42 -29.54
C THR A 430 0.73 -13.15 -28.85
N ASP A 431 0.34 -12.14 -29.61
CA ASP A 431 -0.16 -10.86 -29.13
C ASP A 431 -1.49 -10.99 -28.36
N ALA A 432 -2.41 -11.84 -28.81
CA ALA A 432 -3.65 -12.15 -28.11
C ALA A 432 -3.36 -12.86 -26.77
N VAL A 433 -2.50 -13.88 -26.76
CA VAL A 433 -2.11 -14.63 -25.55
C VAL A 433 -1.48 -13.71 -24.52
N ILE A 434 -0.54 -12.84 -24.93
CA ILE A 434 0.09 -11.86 -24.03
C ILE A 434 -0.96 -10.89 -23.45
N SER A 435 -1.93 -10.46 -24.26
CA SER A 435 -2.98 -9.54 -23.80
C SER A 435 -3.93 -10.20 -22.80
N VAL A 436 -4.29 -11.46 -23.02
CA VAL A 436 -5.10 -12.25 -22.08
C VAL A 436 -4.33 -12.51 -20.78
N ALA A 437 -3.06 -12.88 -20.84
CA ALA A 437 -2.24 -13.09 -19.64
C ALA A 437 -2.08 -11.79 -18.82
N ALA A 438 -1.86 -10.67 -19.51
CA ALA A 438 -1.78 -9.34 -18.90
C ALA A 438 -3.10 -8.96 -18.19
N TRP A 439 -4.22 -9.05 -18.89
CA TRP A 439 -5.54 -8.75 -18.35
C TRP A 439 -5.91 -9.69 -17.19
N GLY A 440 -5.65 -11.00 -17.34
CA GLY A 440 -5.88 -12.01 -16.33
C GLY A 440 -5.07 -11.76 -15.06
N SER A 441 -3.79 -11.38 -15.17
CA SER A 441 -2.98 -11.05 -13.99
C SER A 441 -3.53 -9.84 -13.22
N ARG A 442 -3.99 -8.79 -13.92
CA ARG A 442 -4.67 -7.65 -13.29
C ARG A 442 -5.95 -8.08 -12.58
N LEU A 443 -6.77 -8.91 -13.20
CA LEU A 443 -8.01 -9.43 -12.59
C LEU A 443 -7.73 -10.25 -11.34
N VAL A 444 -6.78 -11.18 -11.40
CA VAL A 444 -6.42 -12.05 -10.27
C VAL A 444 -5.93 -11.20 -9.09
N VAL A 445 -4.96 -10.30 -9.31
CA VAL A 445 -4.46 -9.42 -8.24
C VAL A 445 -5.57 -8.53 -7.67
N LEU A 446 -6.45 -8.01 -8.53
CA LEU A 446 -7.59 -7.18 -8.12
C LEU A 446 -8.55 -7.96 -7.20
N VAL A 447 -8.90 -9.20 -7.55
CA VAL A 447 -9.81 -10.05 -6.76
C VAL A 447 -9.21 -10.36 -5.39
N PHE A 448 -7.90 -10.67 -5.34
CA PHE A 448 -7.21 -10.93 -4.07
C PHE A 448 -7.09 -9.66 -3.20
N ALA A 449 -6.81 -8.50 -3.79
CA ALA A 449 -6.59 -7.26 -3.04
C ALA A 449 -7.88 -6.46 -2.75
N ALA A 450 -9.02 -6.79 -3.38
CA ALA A 450 -10.24 -6.00 -3.26
C ALA A 450 -10.74 -5.88 -1.82
N ARG A 451 -10.73 -6.98 -1.05
CA ARG A 451 -11.20 -6.98 0.35
C ARG A 451 -10.31 -6.14 1.25
N THR A 452 -9.00 -6.25 1.10
CA THR A 452 -8.04 -5.51 1.91
C THR A 452 -8.05 -4.03 1.58
N PHE A 453 -8.14 -3.65 0.30
CA PHE A 453 -8.28 -2.24 -0.10
C PHE A 453 -9.60 -1.61 0.35
N SER A 454 -10.71 -2.35 0.27
CA SER A 454 -11.98 -1.84 0.76
C SER A 454 -11.94 -1.59 2.26
N ALA A 455 -11.30 -2.49 3.02
CA ALA A 455 -11.15 -2.36 4.47
C ALA A 455 -10.18 -1.24 4.87
N ASP A 456 -9.17 -0.96 4.05
CA ASP A 456 -8.20 0.14 4.25
C ASP A 456 -8.72 1.51 3.76
N GLY A 457 -10.02 1.61 3.42
CA GLY A 457 -10.63 2.84 2.91
C GLY A 457 -10.23 3.22 1.47
N GLN A 458 -9.53 2.35 0.74
CA GLN A 458 -9.01 2.57 -0.61
C GLN A 458 -9.99 2.17 -1.72
N GLY A 459 -11.30 2.20 -1.44
CA GLY A 459 -12.35 1.80 -2.40
C GLY A 459 -12.33 2.60 -3.71
N VAL A 460 -11.84 3.84 -3.70
CA VAL A 460 -11.69 4.65 -4.92
C VAL A 460 -10.61 4.08 -5.85
N ALA A 461 -9.48 3.60 -5.30
CA ALA A 461 -8.44 2.95 -6.08
C ALA A 461 -8.97 1.66 -6.73
N LEU A 462 -9.79 0.89 -6.00
CA LEU A 462 -10.47 -0.30 -6.54
C LEU A 462 -11.35 0.05 -7.75
N ARG A 463 -12.14 1.13 -7.67
CA ARG A 463 -12.99 1.58 -8.79
C ARG A 463 -12.17 1.97 -10.01
N PHE A 464 -11.05 2.68 -9.84
CA PHE A 464 -10.14 2.99 -10.95
C PHE A 464 -9.58 1.72 -11.60
N GLN A 465 -9.24 0.70 -10.81
CA GLN A 465 -8.73 -0.57 -11.33
C GLN A 465 -9.79 -1.36 -12.09
N ILE A 466 -11.04 -1.39 -11.59
CA ILE A 466 -12.17 -1.99 -12.30
C ILE A 466 -12.42 -1.26 -13.63
N LEU A 467 -12.42 0.08 -13.62
CA LEU A 467 -12.59 0.88 -14.83
C LEU A 467 -11.52 0.52 -15.88
N GLY A 468 -10.25 0.47 -15.48
CA GLY A 468 -9.16 0.09 -16.38
C GLY A 468 -9.27 -1.36 -16.86
N LEU A 469 -9.69 -2.30 -16.01
CA LEU A 469 -9.90 -3.69 -16.39
C LEU A 469 -11.00 -3.84 -17.47
N VAL A 470 -12.13 -3.15 -17.28
CA VAL A 470 -13.24 -3.12 -18.25
C VAL A 470 -12.79 -2.48 -19.56
N CYS A 471 -12.03 -1.37 -19.49
CA CYS A 471 -11.52 -0.73 -20.70
C CYS A 471 -10.60 -1.65 -21.51
N SER A 472 -9.69 -2.37 -20.84
CA SER A 472 -8.81 -3.36 -21.49
C SER A 472 -9.59 -4.51 -22.10
N PHE A 473 -10.63 -5.01 -21.41
CA PHE A 473 -11.48 -6.08 -21.95
C PHE A 473 -12.25 -5.64 -23.20
N VAL A 474 -12.88 -4.46 -23.17
CA VAL A 474 -13.60 -3.92 -24.33
C VAL A 474 -12.63 -3.63 -25.48
N HIS A 475 -11.44 -3.09 -25.19
CA HIS A 475 -10.40 -2.86 -26.21
C HIS A 475 -9.94 -4.18 -26.86
N PHE A 476 -9.71 -5.22 -26.05
CA PHE A 476 -9.40 -6.56 -26.53
C PHE A 476 -10.53 -7.13 -27.40
N PHE A 477 -11.79 -7.01 -26.96
CA PHE A 477 -12.94 -7.50 -27.71
C PHE A 477 -13.11 -6.78 -29.06
N LEU A 478 -12.95 -5.45 -29.08
CA LEU A 478 -12.97 -4.68 -30.33
C LEU A 478 -11.87 -5.13 -31.30
N ARG A 479 -10.69 -5.43 -30.75
CA ARG A 479 -9.51 -5.81 -31.54
C ARG A 479 -9.60 -7.19 -32.17
N TYR A 480 -10.09 -8.20 -31.43
CA TYR A 480 -10.07 -9.59 -31.91
C TYR A 480 -11.44 -10.13 -32.26
N CYS A 481 -12.54 -9.62 -31.70
CA CYS A 481 -13.87 -10.20 -31.97
C CYS A 481 -14.71 -9.38 -32.96
N LEU A 482 -14.54 -8.05 -32.97
CA LEU A 482 -15.40 -7.15 -33.76
C LEU A 482 -14.72 -6.49 -34.96
N ASP A 483 -13.40 -6.62 -35.12
CA ASP A 483 -12.73 -6.06 -36.30
C ASP A 483 -13.07 -6.87 -37.55
N LEU A 484 -14.17 -6.49 -38.20
CA LEU A 484 -14.75 -7.11 -39.40
C LEU A 484 -13.82 -7.08 -40.63
N ASN A 485 -12.64 -6.44 -40.52
CA ASN A 485 -11.66 -6.29 -41.57
C ASN A 485 -10.28 -6.89 -41.22
N TRP A 486 -10.24 -8.08 -40.60
CA TRP A 486 -9.01 -8.87 -40.37
C TRP A 486 -8.07 -9.00 -41.58
N LYS A 487 -8.56 -8.75 -42.80
CA LYS A 487 -7.80 -8.80 -44.05
C LYS A 487 -7.22 -7.46 -44.53
N ARG A 488 -7.52 -6.32 -43.89
CA ARG A 488 -7.18 -4.98 -44.44
C ARG A 488 -6.22 -4.15 -43.58
N ASP A 489 -6.24 -4.27 -42.26
CA ASP A 489 -5.34 -3.52 -41.39
C ASP A 489 -4.85 -4.43 -40.25
N ALA A 490 -3.60 -4.24 -39.81
CA ALA A 490 -3.07 -5.02 -38.70
C ALA A 490 -3.77 -4.62 -37.38
N PRO A 491 -4.37 -5.56 -36.62
CA PRO A 491 -5.13 -5.25 -35.41
C PRO A 491 -4.30 -4.56 -34.31
N ILE A 492 -2.96 -4.68 -34.40
CA ILE A 492 -2.03 -4.02 -33.46
C ILE A 492 -1.89 -2.53 -33.68
N THR A 493 -2.05 -2.03 -34.90
CA THR A 493 -1.81 -0.62 -35.24
C THR A 493 -3.08 0.21 -35.26
N THR A 494 -4.22 -0.39 -35.60
CA THR A 494 -5.51 0.29 -35.78
C THR A 494 -6.05 0.91 -34.50
N LEU A 495 -5.92 0.22 -33.37
CA LEU A 495 -6.48 0.67 -32.08
C LEU A 495 -5.45 1.31 -31.14
N GLY A 496 -4.32 1.79 -31.67
CA GLY A 496 -3.30 2.48 -30.89
C GLY A 496 -2.40 1.55 -30.06
N GLY A 497 -2.25 0.29 -30.45
CA GLY A 497 -1.44 -0.70 -29.74
C GLY A 497 -2.18 -1.47 -28.64
N PRO A 498 -1.56 -2.51 -28.05
CA PRO A 498 -2.18 -3.27 -26.95
C PRO A 498 -2.19 -2.49 -25.62
N MET A 499 -3.25 -2.69 -24.83
CA MET A 499 -3.35 -2.21 -23.44
C MET A 499 -2.60 -3.10 -22.44
N SER A 500 -2.02 -4.23 -22.88
CA SER A 500 -1.36 -5.22 -22.02
C SER A 500 -0.27 -4.65 -21.10
N VAL A 501 0.47 -3.63 -21.55
CA VAL A 501 1.49 -2.96 -20.71
C VAL A 501 0.85 -2.22 -19.54
N ILE A 502 -0.33 -1.63 -19.75
CA ILE A 502 -1.10 -0.94 -18.69
C ILE A 502 -1.57 -1.96 -17.65
N ASP A 503 -2.11 -3.09 -18.10
CA ASP A 503 -2.70 -4.07 -17.21
C ASP A 503 -1.66 -4.69 -16.29
N VAL A 504 -0.52 -5.07 -16.87
CA VAL A 504 0.60 -5.67 -16.16
C VAL A 504 1.21 -4.68 -15.15
N THR A 505 1.46 -3.43 -15.57
CA THR A 505 2.04 -2.43 -14.66
C THR A 505 1.08 -2.03 -13.54
N SER A 506 -0.22 -1.99 -13.83
CA SER A 506 -1.27 -1.80 -12.83
C SER A 506 -1.38 -2.98 -11.86
N ALA A 507 -1.23 -4.21 -12.36
CA ALA A 507 -1.20 -5.41 -11.54
C ALA A 507 -0.03 -5.39 -10.55
N VAL A 508 1.17 -5.06 -11.03
CA VAL A 508 2.36 -4.92 -10.16
C VAL A 508 2.19 -3.81 -9.14
N LEU A 509 1.65 -2.66 -9.54
CA LEU A 509 1.39 -1.56 -8.60
C LEU A 509 0.46 -2.00 -7.47
N MET A 510 -0.64 -2.70 -7.79
CA MET A 510 -1.57 -3.23 -6.77
C MET A 510 -0.90 -4.30 -5.91
N LEU A 511 -0.09 -5.16 -6.51
CA LEU A 511 0.58 -6.26 -5.83
C LEU A 511 1.62 -5.79 -4.78
N PHE A 512 2.26 -4.64 -5.01
CA PHE A 512 3.13 -3.99 -4.02
C PHE A 512 2.41 -2.99 -3.12
N SER A 513 1.10 -2.87 -3.27
CA SER A 513 0.27 -1.99 -2.46
C SER A 513 -0.37 -2.79 -1.33
N ASP A 514 0.45 -3.27 -0.40
CA ASP A 514 -0.06 -3.98 0.77
C ASP A 514 -0.76 -3.02 1.73
N ALA A 515 -1.95 -3.43 2.19
CA ALA A 515 -2.63 -2.75 3.29
C ALA A 515 -1.96 -3.13 4.64
N PRO A 516 -1.89 -2.19 5.61
CA PRO A 516 -2.35 -0.80 5.53
C PRO A 516 -1.42 0.09 4.70
N LEU A 517 -1.96 0.79 3.69
CA LEU A 517 -1.16 1.51 2.70
C LEU A 517 -0.48 2.77 3.25
N LEU A 518 -1.09 3.37 4.28
CA LEU A 518 -0.62 4.56 4.96
C LEU A 518 0.25 4.26 6.19
N GLY A 519 0.66 2.99 6.36
CA GLY A 519 1.52 2.55 7.46
C GLY A 519 2.91 3.21 7.49
N SER A 520 3.54 3.15 8.65
CA SER A 520 4.84 3.80 8.93
C SER A 520 6.06 2.93 8.56
N ASP A 521 5.89 1.66 8.19
CA ASP A 521 7.01 0.74 7.92
C ASP A 521 7.81 1.15 6.67
N GLY A 522 8.88 1.91 6.89
CA GLY A 522 9.76 2.46 5.86
C GLY A 522 10.78 1.47 5.31
N GLU A 523 10.89 0.28 5.90
CA GLU A 523 11.90 -0.74 5.55
C GLU A 523 11.37 -1.79 4.55
N ASN A 524 10.11 -1.67 4.10
CA ASN A 524 9.49 -2.68 3.26
C ASN A 524 9.91 -2.52 1.78
N PHE A 525 10.43 -3.60 1.19
CA PHE A 525 10.70 -3.77 -0.26
C PHE A 525 9.54 -3.27 -1.15
N ALA A 526 8.31 -3.40 -0.68
CA ALA A 526 7.10 -2.93 -1.34
C ALA A 526 7.09 -1.41 -1.61
N SER A 527 7.70 -0.58 -0.74
CA SER A 527 7.79 0.87 -0.96
C SER A 527 8.68 1.23 -2.15
N ILE A 528 9.85 0.58 -2.25
CA ILE A 528 10.78 0.73 -3.37
C ILE A 528 10.15 0.17 -4.65
N GLY A 529 9.49 -0.98 -4.57
CA GLY A 529 8.73 -1.57 -5.67
C GLY A 529 7.68 -0.61 -6.24
N ARG A 530 6.89 0.05 -5.37
CA ARG A 530 5.91 1.08 -5.76
C ARG A 530 6.55 2.30 -6.43
N LEU A 531 7.71 2.75 -5.96
CA LEU A 531 8.46 3.85 -6.59
C LEU A 531 8.92 3.48 -8.00
N LEU A 532 9.56 2.32 -8.16
CA LEU A 532 10.09 1.86 -9.45
C LEU A 532 8.96 1.65 -10.47
N ILE A 533 7.86 0.99 -10.07
CA ILE A 533 6.72 0.80 -10.97
C ILE A 533 5.98 2.11 -11.24
N GLY A 534 5.90 3.03 -10.27
CA GLY A 534 5.30 4.35 -10.45
C GLY A 534 6.06 5.19 -11.47
N LEU A 535 7.39 5.16 -11.44
CA LEU A 535 8.25 5.78 -12.46
C LEU A 535 8.06 5.12 -13.82
N LEU A 536 8.02 3.78 -13.88
CA LEU A 536 7.77 3.06 -15.14
C LEU A 536 6.40 3.44 -15.74
N ILE A 537 5.34 3.53 -14.92
CA ILE A 537 4.01 3.94 -15.36
C ILE A 537 4.06 5.36 -15.93
N SER A 538 4.71 6.30 -15.23
CA SER A 538 4.81 7.67 -15.76
C SER A 538 5.57 7.73 -17.09
N LEU A 539 6.76 7.10 -17.16
CA LEU A 539 7.65 7.17 -18.31
C LEU A 539 7.12 6.43 -19.54
N SER A 540 6.55 5.23 -19.35
CA SER A 540 6.18 4.34 -20.45
C SER A 540 4.68 4.28 -20.71
N VAL A 541 3.87 4.14 -19.66
CA VAL A 541 2.41 3.99 -19.80
C VAL A 541 1.77 5.35 -20.11
N GLY A 542 2.14 6.40 -19.37
CA GLY A 542 1.64 7.75 -19.61
C GLY A 542 1.95 8.23 -21.03
N THR A 543 3.17 7.95 -21.50
CA THR A 543 3.56 8.32 -22.87
C THR A 543 2.75 7.59 -23.92
N ARG A 544 2.54 6.29 -23.73
CA ARG A 544 1.72 5.47 -24.61
C ARG A 544 0.27 5.95 -24.65
N ILE A 545 -0.37 6.19 -23.51
CA ILE A 545 -1.77 6.63 -23.46
C ILE A 545 -1.97 7.92 -24.28
N CYS A 546 -1.10 8.91 -24.11
CA CYS A 546 -1.23 10.19 -24.82
C CYS A 546 -1.05 10.03 -26.34
N PHE A 547 -0.02 9.30 -26.78
CA PHE A 547 0.20 9.08 -28.22
C PHE A 547 -0.88 8.18 -28.84
N SER A 548 -1.26 7.08 -28.19
CA SER A 548 -2.31 6.18 -28.67
C SER A 548 -3.65 6.89 -28.81
N THR A 549 -4.03 7.72 -27.82
CA THR A 549 -5.26 8.55 -27.90
C THR A 549 -5.20 9.48 -29.11
N ALA A 550 -4.11 10.23 -29.25
CA ALA A 550 -3.93 11.21 -30.31
C ALA A 550 -4.03 10.58 -31.70
N MET A 551 -3.42 9.42 -31.86
CA MET A 551 -3.38 8.72 -33.14
C MET A 551 -4.71 8.11 -33.53
N VAL A 552 -5.36 7.38 -32.60
CA VAL A 552 -6.66 6.76 -32.87
C VAL A 552 -7.72 7.83 -33.15
N ALA A 553 -7.68 8.96 -32.43
CA ALA A 553 -8.59 10.08 -32.69
C ALA A 553 -8.37 10.69 -34.08
N THR A 554 -7.11 10.86 -34.48
CA THR A 554 -6.77 11.37 -35.81
C THR A 554 -7.23 10.42 -36.91
N MET A 555 -7.00 9.11 -36.76
CA MET A 555 -7.50 8.10 -37.68
C MET A 555 -9.04 8.11 -37.76
N ALA A 556 -9.74 8.26 -36.63
CA ALA A 556 -11.20 8.29 -36.59
C ALA A 556 -11.79 9.47 -37.39
N ILE A 557 -11.17 10.65 -37.28
CA ILE A 557 -11.61 11.84 -38.02
C ILE A 557 -11.30 11.71 -39.51
N SER A 558 -10.16 11.11 -39.85
CA SER A 558 -9.75 10.88 -41.25
C SER A 558 -10.45 9.70 -41.93
N ALA A 559 -11.07 8.77 -41.18
CA ALA A 559 -11.67 7.55 -41.70
C ALA A 559 -12.80 7.79 -42.73
N THR A 560 -13.49 8.94 -42.63
CA THR A 560 -14.62 9.29 -43.51
C THR A 560 -14.25 10.22 -44.67
N ASN A 561 -12.97 10.57 -44.82
CA ASN A 561 -12.53 11.44 -45.91
C ASN A 561 -12.52 10.70 -47.27
N GLY A 562 -12.71 11.45 -48.36
CA GLY A 562 -12.66 10.90 -49.72
C GLY A 562 -13.85 9.99 -50.10
N ASN A 563 -13.56 8.89 -50.81
CA ASN A 563 -14.57 7.99 -51.42
C ASN A 563 -15.01 6.84 -50.49
N ARG A 564 -14.82 6.99 -49.17
CA ARG A 564 -14.90 5.93 -48.15
C ARG A 564 -16.04 6.14 -47.14
N LYS A 565 -17.11 6.83 -47.54
CA LYS A 565 -18.26 7.18 -46.66
C LYS A 565 -18.95 5.96 -46.03
N GLU A 566 -18.77 4.76 -46.57
CA GLU A 566 -19.36 3.51 -46.09
C GLU A 566 -18.66 2.90 -44.85
N LEU A 567 -17.51 3.44 -44.42
CA LEU A 567 -16.74 2.95 -43.25
C LEU A 567 -17.22 3.52 -41.90
N THR A 568 -18.51 3.78 -41.74
CA THR A 568 -19.10 4.33 -40.50
C THR A 568 -18.82 3.44 -39.29
N CYS A 569 -18.91 2.11 -39.44
CA CYS A 569 -18.60 1.16 -38.36
C CYS A 569 -17.14 1.26 -37.89
N HIS A 570 -16.19 1.40 -38.82
CA HIS A 570 -14.77 1.52 -38.49
C HIS A 570 -14.46 2.85 -37.78
N LYS A 571 -15.07 3.95 -38.24
CA LYS A 571 -14.97 5.25 -37.53
C LYS A 571 -15.51 5.14 -36.10
N THR A 572 -16.67 4.49 -35.90
CA THR A 572 -17.25 4.29 -34.57
C THR A 572 -16.31 3.47 -33.69
N MET A 573 -15.71 2.39 -34.22
CA MET A 573 -14.74 1.57 -33.49
C MET A 573 -13.51 2.38 -33.04
N LEU A 574 -12.95 3.22 -33.91
CA LEU A 574 -11.83 4.10 -33.57
C LEU A 574 -12.24 5.15 -32.52
N LEU A 575 -13.42 5.76 -32.63
CA LEU A 575 -13.92 6.69 -31.61
C LEU A 575 -14.07 6.02 -30.24
N ILE A 576 -14.63 4.80 -30.20
CA ILE A 576 -14.73 4.02 -28.96
C ILE A 576 -13.32 3.76 -28.42
N ALA A 577 -12.37 3.33 -29.25
CA ALA A 577 -11.00 3.09 -28.81
C ALA A 577 -10.31 4.36 -28.26
N SER A 578 -10.53 5.54 -28.85
CA SER A 578 -10.06 6.82 -28.29
C SER A 578 -10.63 7.07 -26.89
N VAL A 579 -11.93 6.83 -26.69
CA VAL A 579 -12.58 6.95 -25.37
C VAL A 579 -11.99 5.95 -24.37
N LEU A 580 -11.72 4.71 -24.79
CA LEU A 580 -11.11 3.69 -23.94
C LEU A 580 -9.69 4.09 -23.50
N TRP A 581 -8.88 4.69 -24.37
CA TRP A 581 -7.56 5.20 -23.99
C TRP A 581 -7.64 6.36 -23.00
N ILE A 582 -8.58 7.29 -23.18
CA ILE A 582 -8.84 8.38 -22.22
C ILE A 582 -9.28 7.82 -20.87
N ALA A 583 -10.19 6.84 -20.86
CA ALA A 583 -10.63 6.17 -19.64
C ALA A 583 -9.50 5.40 -18.94
N GLN A 584 -8.57 4.80 -19.70
CA GLN A 584 -7.34 4.25 -19.13
C GLN A 584 -6.44 5.33 -18.54
N ALA A 585 -6.35 6.51 -19.14
CA ALA A 585 -5.66 7.66 -18.58
C ALA A 585 -6.19 8.02 -17.18
N VAL A 586 -7.52 8.05 -17.04
CA VAL A 586 -8.21 8.28 -15.77
C VAL A 586 -7.88 7.16 -14.77
N ALA A 587 -8.08 5.90 -15.16
CA ALA A 587 -7.87 4.73 -14.31
C ALA A 587 -6.42 4.62 -13.80
N THR A 588 -5.45 4.74 -14.70
CA THR A 588 -4.02 4.61 -14.36
C THR A 588 -3.52 5.77 -13.51
N SER A 589 -3.91 7.01 -13.86
CA SER A 589 -3.51 8.19 -13.12
C SER A 589 -4.10 8.20 -11.70
N GLY A 590 -5.39 7.87 -11.57
CA GLY A 590 -6.06 7.77 -10.28
C GLY A 590 -5.46 6.67 -9.41
N ALA A 591 -5.17 5.50 -9.99
CA ALA A 591 -4.50 4.42 -9.27
C ALA A 591 -3.07 4.78 -8.83
N LEU A 592 -2.28 5.40 -9.71
CA LEU A 592 -0.92 5.86 -9.39
C LEU A 592 -0.93 6.89 -8.26
N ALA A 593 -1.86 7.84 -8.31
CA ALA A 593 -2.06 8.84 -7.26
C ALA A 593 -2.36 8.21 -5.90
N LEU A 594 -3.31 7.27 -5.85
CA LEU A 594 -3.79 6.70 -4.59
C LEU A 594 -2.87 5.61 -4.03
N LEU A 595 -2.36 4.71 -4.86
CA LEU A 595 -1.59 3.54 -4.42
C LEU A 595 -0.10 3.82 -4.21
N PHE A 596 0.44 4.84 -4.89
CA PHE A 596 1.84 5.22 -4.77
C PHE A 596 2.02 6.62 -4.19
N VAL A 597 1.50 7.67 -4.85
CA VAL A 597 1.84 9.05 -4.45
C VAL A 597 1.35 9.40 -3.05
N ASN A 598 0.10 9.06 -2.72
CA ASN A 598 -0.45 9.37 -1.41
C ASN A 598 0.36 8.68 -0.27
N PRO A 599 0.62 7.35 -0.32
CA PRO A 599 1.54 6.70 0.62
C PRO A 599 2.96 7.29 0.64
N ALA A 600 3.53 7.61 -0.51
CA ALA A 600 4.89 8.16 -0.60
C ALA A 600 4.98 9.56 0.02
N ALA A 601 3.98 10.41 -0.22
CA ALA A 601 3.90 11.73 0.39
C ALA A 601 3.73 11.63 1.91
N VAL A 602 2.87 10.72 2.37
CA VAL A 602 2.71 10.42 3.79
C VAL A 602 4.02 9.90 4.38
N ALA A 603 4.82 9.15 3.62
CA ALA A 603 6.13 8.66 4.08
C ALA A 603 7.21 9.75 4.15
N LEU A 604 7.21 10.67 3.20
CA LEU A 604 8.18 11.77 3.12
C LEU A 604 7.86 12.92 4.07
N SER A 605 6.58 13.17 4.35
CA SER A 605 6.15 14.24 5.25
C SER A 605 6.43 13.95 6.73
N ARG A 606 6.92 12.75 7.07
CA ARG A 606 6.92 12.24 8.45
C ARG A 606 7.65 13.13 9.45
N SER A 607 8.70 13.86 9.05
CA SER A 607 9.53 14.71 9.92
C SER A 607 9.45 16.20 9.59
N GLN A 608 8.35 16.64 8.96
CA GLN A 608 8.17 18.04 8.56
C GLN A 608 6.88 18.59 9.15
N THR A 609 6.93 19.86 9.57
CA THR A 609 5.72 20.60 9.94
C THR A 609 4.95 21.02 8.69
N GLY A 610 3.62 21.12 8.82
CA GLY A 610 2.76 21.66 7.78
C GLY A 610 2.06 20.60 6.92
N SER A 611 1.47 21.08 5.82
CA SER A 611 0.49 20.29 5.07
C SER A 611 1.10 19.23 4.17
N THR A 612 0.67 17.99 4.37
CA THR A 612 1.03 16.85 3.51
C THR A 612 0.53 17.01 2.07
N GLY A 613 -0.47 17.87 1.83
CA GLY A 613 -1.06 18.10 0.52
C GLY A 613 -0.06 18.66 -0.49
N VAL A 614 0.81 19.59 -0.08
CA VAL A 614 1.80 20.20 -0.97
C VAL A 614 2.79 19.15 -1.48
N ILE A 615 3.23 18.26 -0.61
CA ILE A 615 4.14 17.16 -0.94
C ILE A 615 3.47 16.17 -1.91
N LYS A 616 2.18 15.83 -1.70
CA LYS A 616 1.41 14.97 -2.60
C LYS A 616 1.41 15.52 -4.03
N TYR A 617 1.09 16.80 -4.21
CA TYR A 617 1.06 17.43 -5.53
C TYR A 617 2.45 17.55 -6.14
N ALA A 618 3.47 17.89 -5.35
CA ALA A 618 4.84 18.01 -5.84
C ALA A 618 5.37 16.66 -6.37
N ILE A 619 5.14 15.56 -5.65
CA ILE A 619 5.55 14.21 -6.10
C ILE A 619 4.80 13.82 -7.36
N TYR A 620 3.47 14.00 -7.41
CA TYR A 620 2.68 13.63 -8.57
C TYR A 620 3.07 14.42 -9.84
N LEU A 621 3.16 15.75 -9.72
CA LEU A 621 3.57 16.60 -10.83
C LEU A 621 5.02 16.32 -11.23
N GLY A 622 5.91 16.05 -10.27
CA GLY A 622 7.27 15.59 -10.53
C GLY A 622 7.29 14.31 -11.36
N LEU A 623 6.48 13.31 -11.00
CA LEU A 623 6.33 12.08 -11.77
C LEU A 623 5.85 12.37 -13.19
N VAL A 624 4.78 13.15 -13.37
CA VAL A 624 4.30 13.51 -14.71
C VAL A 624 5.40 14.22 -15.52
N CYS A 625 6.13 15.15 -14.90
CA CYS A 625 7.24 15.85 -15.53
C CYS A 625 8.38 14.92 -15.99
N THR A 626 8.61 13.79 -15.30
CA THR A 626 9.63 12.82 -15.75
C THR A 626 9.34 12.23 -17.14
N SER A 627 8.06 12.23 -17.58
CA SER A 627 7.67 11.74 -18.90
C SER A 627 7.90 12.75 -20.04
N LEU A 628 8.08 14.05 -19.73
CA LEU A 628 8.26 15.13 -20.72
C LEU A 628 9.45 14.90 -21.67
N PRO A 629 10.66 14.49 -21.22
CA PRO A 629 11.76 14.21 -22.12
C PRO A 629 11.42 13.13 -23.16
N THR A 630 10.63 12.12 -22.78
CA THR A 630 10.20 11.06 -23.69
C THR A 630 9.19 11.58 -24.71
N PHE A 631 8.21 12.40 -24.30
CA PHE A 631 7.29 13.07 -25.23
C PHE A 631 8.04 13.90 -26.27
N THR A 632 8.99 14.72 -25.83
CA THR A 632 9.81 15.58 -26.69
C THR A 632 10.68 14.75 -27.62
N LYS A 633 11.36 13.71 -27.11
CA LYS A 633 12.21 12.83 -27.90
C LYS A 633 11.45 12.10 -29.01
N VAL A 634 10.25 11.58 -28.71
CA VAL A 634 9.41 10.91 -29.71
C VAL A 634 8.99 11.90 -30.78
N SER A 635 8.45 13.06 -30.38
CA SER A 635 7.95 14.10 -31.29
C SER A 635 9.06 14.64 -32.19
N LEU A 636 10.23 14.98 -31.64
CA LEU A 636 11.38 15.47 -32.39
C LEU A 636 11.89 14.45 -33.41
N ARG A 637 11.95 13.17 -33.04
CA ARG A 637 12.41 12.11 -33.97
C ARG A 637 11.46 11.87 -35.12
N VAL A 638 10.15 12.04 -34.89
CA VAL A 638 9.16 11.98 -35.97
C VAL A 638 9.29 13.22 -36.84
N TYR A 639 9.37 14.42 -36.26
CA TYR A 639 9.58 15.66 -37.01
C TYR A 639 10.85 15.62 -37.89
N GLN A 640 11.99 15.16 -37.34
CA GLN A 640 13.23 14.99 -38.09
C GLN A 640 13.10 14.00 -39.25
N ARG A 641 12.28 12.95 -39.10
CA ARG A 641 12.02 12.01 -40.19
C ARG A 641 11.19 12.68 -41.28
N GLU A 642 10.13 13.40 -40.89
CA GLU A 642 9.30 14.16 -41.82
C GLU A 642 10.10 15.20 -42.62
N CYS A 643 11.03 15.92 -41.99
CA CYS A 643 11.89 16.89 -42.67
C CYS A 643 12.92 16.26 -43.62
N LYS A 644 13.25 14.97 -43.46
CA LYS A 644 14.15 14.26 -44.40
C LYS A 644 13.41 13.70 -45.61
N GLU A 645 12.11 13.49 -45.49
CA GLU A 645 11.25 12.98 -46.55
C GLU A 645 10.62 14.10 -47.40
N LEU A 646 10.70 15.36 -46.94
CA LEU A 646 10.44 16.58 -47.70
C LEU A 646 11.70 17.02 -48.44
#